data_AF-A0A3M1MMT5-F1
#
_entry.id   AF-A0A3M1MMT5-F1
#
_cell.length_a   1.000
_cell.length_b   1.000
_cell.length_c   1.000
_cell.angle_alpha   90.00
_cell.angle_beta   90.00
_cell.angle_gamma   90.00
#
_symmetry.space_group_name_H-M   'P 1'
#
loop_
_entity.id
_entity.type
_entity.pdbx_description
1 polymer ?
#
loop_
_entity_poly.entity_id
_entity_poly.type
_entity_poly.pdbx_seq_one_letter_code
_entity_poly.pdbx_strand_id
1 'polypeptide(L)'
;MRSGFLKSILVLALVLVAIPAVVQARAVHYFPCDDCHRAGADPLSVTTNLCLDCHNTTSGSKMLNDSTMASATGRFQPGDASNAFGNNPAPGLQTSHNWAAPDTNPAAGAGAPSERYFYGRQGFSTGMVACSRCHDPHGDNVQNPQLLKLPPSRGYTAEDMCLDCHSSWNISNHGQESHPLNVDLATAAGNEPTKYNATPDNSGGNGNVTLVNGKVSCSSCHGVHWVDSDASTPDVQGSVGAGDGKLLKHDGAANETMSSSICTTCHKYSGHAPNSQQLGCLVCHSGHNYDPNGNPNIFLLRKQVTVDTTAIKAGGSANDVVTLDYTTYPPLPNYDNGGGNGSLCLSCHDLPIGHDPAAVCADCHAHDNQQGSFGAGCGSCHGYAPSENAPGDTTPGGYAKSTQTGNDYSASGVFKDESATPHAAHANGGTGYSFGCQNCHGDGSGQLGSADHDAGSFQQVLDKGVGTLPALTTNGGALTPNYATAGNGTCSAVYCHSNGAPRGGTTQTVSVTWAGQAGSIIGQPGECQQCHGNDSATMGTKGNTATHSAHLSRFSCNVCHRDTAASATALAAGATTGAHVNGAKDVVFDDTYNLGAATLGTGTYTSAPGTCAVYCHSNGKGTNATPDWDVAGSGACGTCHQVNASGDTGAALSGAHAKHVFDAAGPQLNCSDCHGAGADTGSHSGHINGGIDAPAQTACNTCHGANSGGTGYDAEPVWTDANSVSCETCHLGLQAVVNGKTAPAKDAFVASGHGSVASFNTAHPESCAACHDTSGGKHFDGITGDPQLTGGATAGDAFCQTCHTTKTVHYANSANAGGTSTDANSCAYCHEPHGEGVGAGFDAMVLSSVGPAGNKAPTT
;
A
#
# COMPACT_ATOMS: atom_id res chain seq x y z
N MET A 1 -64.66 22.68 -76.20
CA MET A 1 -64.57 21.78 -75.02
C MET A 1 -63.64 20.58 -75.30
N ARG A 2 -62.40 20.81 -75.74
CA ARG A 2 -61.48 19.71 -76.16
C ARG A 2 -60.07 19.73 -75.54
N SER A 3 -59.71 20.70 -74.69
CA SER A 3 -58.38 20.72 -74.05
C SER A 3 -58.36 20.25 -72.58
N GLY A 4 -59.50 20.23 -71.88
CA GLY A 4 -59.59 19.74 -70.49
C GLY A 4 -59.50 18.23 -70.37
N PHE A 5 -60.13 17.49 -71.29
CA PHE A 5 -60.22 16.03 -71.21
C PHE A 5 -58.87 15.32 -71.49
N LEU A 6 -58.07 15.86 -72.41
CA LEU A 6 -56.72 15.32 -72.68
C LEU A 6 -55.73 15.60 -71.54
N LYS A 7 -55.85 16.72 -70.81
CA LYS A 7 -55.01 16.99 -69.63
C LYS A 7 -55.34 16.04 -68.48
N SER A 8 -56.62 15.72 -68.27
CA SER A 8 -57.02 14.76 -67.23
C SER A 8 -56.56 13.34 -67.53
N ILE A 9 -56.56 12.91 -68.79
CA ILE A 9 -56.07 11.58 -69.17
C ILE A 9 -54.53 11.50 -69.05
N LEU A 10 -53.80 12.55 -69.43
CA LEU A 10 -52.34 12.55 -69.30
C LEU A 10 -51.89 12.58 -67.85
N VAL A 11 -52.57 13.33 -66.98
CA VAL A 11 -52.31 13.35 -65.53
C VAL A 11 -52.66 12.00 -64.90
N LEU A 12 -53.79 11.38 -65.27
CA LEU A 12 -54.16 10.06 -64.76
C LEU A 12 -53.22 8.95 -65.26
N ALA A 13 -52.74 9.03 -66.50
CA ALA A 13 -51.75 8.11 -67.04
C ALA A 13 -50.36 8.30 -66.40
N LEU A 14 -49.94 9.55 -66.13
CA LEU A 14 -48.70 9.83 -65.38
C LEU A 14 -48.79 9.37 -63.94
N VAL A 15 -49.95 9.48 -63.29
CA VAL A 15 -50.18 8.95 -61.94
C VAL A 15 -50.20 7.42 -61.95
N LEU A 16 -50.83 6.77 -62.94
CA LEU A 16 -50.87 5.30 -63.03
C LEU A 16 -49.53 4.66 -63.43
N VAL A 17 -48.68 5.36 -64.19
CA VAL A 17 -47.35 4.87 -64.61
C VAL A 17 -46.25 5.23 -63.59
N ALA A 18 -46.45 6.24 -62.73
CA ALA A 18 -45.51 6.60 -61.66
C ALA A 18 -45.69 5.79 -60.35
N ILE A 19 -46.72 4.94 -60.23
CA ILE A 19 -47.03 4.19 -58.99
C ILE A 19 -46.29 2.84 -58.80
N PRO A 20 -45.56 2.20 -59.74
CA PRO A 20 -44.86 0.95 -59.41
C PRO A 20 -43.39 1.13 -58.97
N ALA A 21 -42.96 2.32 -58.52
CA ALA A 21 -41.56 2.55 -58.15
C ALA A 21 -41.33 3.37 -56.87
N VAL A 22 -42.28 3.37 -55.93
CA VAL A 22 -42.08 3.93 -54.59
C VAL A 22 -42.13 2.80 -53.57
N VAL A 23 -40.94 2.25 -53.29
CA VAL A 23 -40.59 1.44 -52.11
C VAL A 23 -41.51 0.23 -51.85
N GLN A 24 -41.30 -0.87 -52.59
CA GLN A 24 -41.71 -2.18 -52.08
C GLN A 24 -40.71 -2.60 -51.01
N ALA A 25 -41.02 -2.25 -49.77
CA ALA A 25 -40.30 -2.79 -48.63
C ALA A 25 -40.57 -4.30 -48.51
N ARG A 26 -39.53 -5.08 -48.23
CA ARG A 26 -39.57 -6.55 -48.31
C ARG A 26 -40.05 -7.12 -46.97
N ALA A 27 -41.17 -7.83 -46.93
CA ALA A 27 -41.59 -8.53 -45.72
C ALA A 27 -40.61 -9.67 -45.34
N VAL A 28 -40.38 -9.94 -44.04
CA VAL A 28 -39.56 -11.10 -43.59
C VAL A 28 -40.27 -12.41 -43.91
N HIS A 29 -41.59 -12.46 -43.71
CA HIS A 29 -42.38 -13.67 -43.94
C HIS A 29 -43.00 -13.69 -45.34
N TYR A 30 -42.16 -13.52 -46.36
CA TYR A 30 -42.57 -13.51 -47.76
C TYR A 30 -42.67 -14.94 -48.34
N PHE A 31 -43.63 -15.73 -47.85
CA PHE A 31 -43.87 -17.13 -48.23
C PHE A 31 -45.23 -17.32 -48.93
N PRO A 32 -45.48 -18.47 -49.60
CA PRO A 32 -46.81 -18.82 -50.08
C PRO A 32 -47.84 -18.81 -48.96
N CYS A 33 -49.03 -18.25 -49.21
CA CYS A 33 -50.05 -18.08 -48.17
C CYS A 33 -50.49 -19.40 -47.53
N ASP A 34 -50.44 -20.50 -48.28
CA ASP A 34 -50.80 -21.86 -47.86
C ASP A 34 -49.80 -22.50 -46.89
N ASP A 35 -48.56 -22.00 -46.81
CA ASP A 35 -47.61 -22.43 -45.78
C ASP A 35 -48.11 -22.05 -44.38
N CYS A 36 -48.84 -20.92 -44.27
CA CYS A 36 -49.39 -20.41 -43.03
C CYS A 36 -50.90 -20.67 -42.87
N HIS A 37 -51.67 -20.61 -43.96
CA HIS A 37 -53.14 -20.70 -43.92
C HIS A 37 -53.66 -22.08 -44.32
N ARG A 38 -53.10 -23.15 -43.73
CA ARG A 38 -53.51 -24.53 -44.00
C ARG A 38 -54.58 -25.04 -43.03
N ALA A 39 -55.42 -25.97 -43.51
CA ALA A 39 -56.46 -26.60 -42.69
C ALA A 39 -55.84 -27.41 -41.54
N GLY A 40 -56.31 -27.18 -40.30
CA GLY A 40 -55.85 -27.90 -39.10
C GLY A 40 -54.61 -27.33 -38.40
N ALA A 41 -54.07 -26.20 -38.86
CA ALA A 41 -53.03 -25.47 -38.12
C ALA A 41 -53.60 -24.79 -36.87
N ASP A 42 -52.90 -24.90 -35.74
CA ASP A 42 -53.30 -24.30 -34.47
C ASP A 42 -52.22 -23.31 -33.98
N PRO A 43 -52.45 -21.99 -34.05
CA PRO A 43 -51.50 -20.98 -33.59
C PRO A 43 -51.50 -20.80 -32.06
N LEU A 44 -52.36 -21.51 -31.33
CA LEU A 44 -52.61 -21.32 -29.88
C LEU A 44 -51.98 -22.41 -29.00
N SER A 45 -51.30 -23.37 -29.61
CA SER A 45 -50.66 -24.49 -28.92
C SER A 45 -49.16 -24.28 -28.78
N VAL A 46 -48.58 -24.70 -27.65
CA VAL A 46 -47.12 -24.69 -27.45
C VAL A 46 -46.42 -25.75 -28.32
N THR A 47 -47.07 -26.91 -28.51
CA THR A 47 -46.45 -28.06 -29.17
C THR A 47 -46.71 -28.13 -30.66
N THR A 48 -47.81 -27.53 -31.13
CA THR A 48 -48.24 -27.59 -32.53
C THR A 48 -48.36 -26.21 -33.16
N ASN A 49 -47.67 -25.21 -32.59
CA ASN A 49 -47.66 -23.85 -33.12
C ASN A 49 -47.18 -23.84 -34.57
N LEU A 50 -48.00 -23.31 -35.47
CA LEU A 50 -47.64 -23.15 -36.89
C LEU A 50 -46.32 -22.39 -37.09
N CYS A 51 -46.04 -21.37 -36.28
CA CYS A 51 -44.80 -20.59 -36.40
C CYS A 51 -43.55 -21.45 -36.17
N LEU A 52 -43.66 -22.49 -35.32
CA LEU A 52 -42.57 -23.42 -35.03
C LEU A 52 -42.20 -24.31 -36.21
N ASP A 53 -43.02 -24.45 -37.26
CA ASP A 53 -42.59 -25.19 -38.45
C ASP A 53 -41.37 -24.54 -39.13
N CYS A 54 -41.23 -23.24 -38.97
CA CYS A 54 -40.13 -22.45 -39.51
C CYS A 54 -39.17 -21.94 -38.42
N HIS A 55 -39.70 -21.59 -37.24
CA HIS A 55 -38.95 -21.04 -36.12
C HIS A 55 -38.57 -22.10 -35.06
N ASN A 56 -38.56 -23.39 -35.40
CA ASN A 56 -38.00 -24.42 -34.53
C ASN A 56 -36.46 -24.47 -34.67
N THR A 57 -35.72 -24.78 -33.59
CA THR A 57 -34.25 -24.91 -33.67
C THR A 57 -33.79 -25.96 -34.70
N THR A 58 -34.62 -26.97 -34.99
CA THR A 58 -34.34 -28.02 -36.00
C THR A 58 -34.82 -27.67 -37.41
N SER A 59 -35.55 -26.57 -37.61
CA SER A 59 -36.09 -26.22 -38.93
C SER A 59 -34.97 -25.73 -39.88
N GLY A 60 -35.02 -26.20 -41.12
CA GLY A 60 -34.12 -25.78 -42.20
C GLY A 60 -34.56 -24.49 -42.88
N SER A 61 -33.78 -24.03 -43.86
CA SER A 61 -34.17 -22.87 -44.70
C SER A 61 -35.45 -23.14 -45.49
N LYS A 62 -36.27 -22.10 -45.68
CA LYS A 62 -37.50 -22.09 -46.47
C LYS A 62 -37.33 -21.24 -47.73
N MET A 63 -38.03 -21.60 -48.80
CA MET A 63 -38.06 -20.83 -50.04
C MET A 63 -39.09 -19.72 -49.93
N LEU A 64 -38.67 -18.48 -50.19
CA LEU A 64 -39.53 -17.31 -50.25
C LEU A 64 -40.22 -17.21 -51.62
N ASN A 65 -41.26 -16.38 -51.71
CA ASN A 65 -42.03 -16.12 -52.94
C ASN A 65 -41.18 -15.51 -54.08
N ASP A 66 -40.00 -14.95 -53.79
CA ASP A 66 -39.02 -14.48 -54.78
C ASP A 66 -38.00 -15.56 -55.19
N SER A 67 -38.24 -16.83 -54.81
CA SER A 67 -37.37 -17.98 -55.04
C SER A 67 -36.02 -17.94 -54.31
N THR A 68 -35.82 -17.01 -53.37
CA THR A 68 -34.64 -17.02 -52.49
C THR A 68 -34.83 -17.94 -51.28
N MET A 69 -33.75 -18.51 -50.76
CA MET A 69 -33.79 -19.33 -49.54
C MET A 69 -33.49 -18.45 -48.32
N ALA A 70 -34.33 -18.55 -47.29
CA ALA A 70 -34.15 -17.84 -46.02
C ALA A 70 -34.25 -18.80 -44.83
N SER A 71 -33.45 -18.55 -43.80
CA SER A 71 -33.55 -19.22 -42.51
C SER A 71 -34.21 -18.29 -41.50
N ALA A 72 -35.08 -18.83 -40.66
CA ALA A 72 -35.69 -18.07 -39.57
C ALA A 72 -34.63 -17.61 -38.56
N THR A 73 -34.67 -16.31 -38.24
CA THR A 73 -34.02 -15.72 -37.07
C THR A 73 -34.96 -15.82 -35.87
N GLY A 74 -34.43 -16.15 -34.69
CA GLY A 74 -35.24 -16.40 -33.50
C GLY A 74 -35.93 -17.75 -33.55
N ARG A 75 -35.20 -18.79 -33.12
CA ARG A 75 -35.68 -20.17 -33.09
C ARG A 75 -35.95 -20.62 -31.66
N PHE A 76 -37.02 -21.39 -31.49
CA PHE A 76 -37.57 -21.83 -30.23
C PHE A 76 -37.87 -23.33 -30.24
N GLN A 77 -37.99 -23.91 -29.06
CA GLN A 77 -38.60 -25.20 -28.82
C GLN A 77 -39.88 -25.02 -28.00
N PRO A 78 -40.82 -25.98 -28.04
CA PRO A 78 -41.97 -25.99 -27.14
C PRO A 78 -41.57 -25.79 -25.67
N GLY A 79 -40.43 -26.37 -25.27
CA GLY A 79 -39.88 -26.26 -23.93
C GLY A 79 -39.38 -24.87 -23.51
N ASP A 80 -39.22 -23.91 -24.44
CA ASP A 80 -38.79 -22.55 -24.12
C ASP A 80 -39.95 -21.70 -23.57
N ALA A 81 -41.21 -22.12 -23.75
CA ALA A 81 -42.36 -21.42 -23.21
C ALA A 81 -42.34 -21.40 -21.67
N SER A 82 -42.48 -20.23 -21.06
CA SER A 82 -42.61 -20.09 -19.61
C SER A 82 -43.83 -20.84 -19.08
N ASN A 83 -43.64 -21.61 -18.01
CA ASN A 83 -44.70 -22.24 -17.22
C ASN A 83 -44.80 -21.67 -15.80
N ALA A 84 -44.30 -20.45 -15.56
CA ALA A 84 -44.28 -19.84 -14.22
C ALA A 84 -45.67 -19.76 -13.55
N PHE A 85 -46.74 -19.73 -14.35
CA PHE A 85 -48.14 -19.70 -13.89
C PHE A 85 -48.95 -20.96 -14.25
N GLY A 86 -48.30 -22.08 -14.56
CA GLY A 86 -48.98 -23.38 -14.71
C GLY A 86 -49.82 -23.58 -15.99
N ASN A 87 -49.47 -22.92 -17.09
CA ASN A 87 -50.17 -23.06 -18.38
C ASN A 87 -49.45 -24.04 -19.33
N ASN A 88 -50.15 -25.11 -19.75
CA ASN A 88 -49.65 -26.24 -20.57
C ASN A 88 -48.64 -27.16 -19.84
N PRO A 89 -48.43 -28.42 -20.26
CA PRO A 89 -47.51 -29.32 -19.55
C PRO A 89 -46.04 -28.87 -19.71
N ALA A 90 -45.39 -28.48 -18.62
CA ALA A 90 -43.92 -28.35 -18.53
C ALA A 90 -43.26 -29.75 -18.62
N PRO A 91 -42.13 -29.94 -19.34
CA PRO A 91 -40.87 -29.23 -19.05
C PRO A 91 -39.92 -28.93 -20.24
N GLY A 92 -39.08 -27.92 -20.08
CA GLY A 92 -38.02 -27.49 -21.00
C GLY A 92 -37.19 -26.35 -20.40
N LEU A 93 -36.54 -25.53 -21.22
CA LEU A 93 -35.67 -24.43 -20.75
C LEU A 93 -36.43 -23.19 -20.24
N GLN A 94 -37.70 -22.99 -20.55
CA GLN A 94 -38.54 -21.86 -20.06
C GLN A 94 -37.92 -20.45 -20.22
N THR A 95 -37.20 -20.21 -21.31
CA THR A 95 -36.46 -18.96 -21.55
C THR A 95 -37.25 -17.91 -22.33
N SER A 96 -38.54 -18.12 -22.58
CA SER A 96 -39.38 -17.25 -23.39
C SER A 96 -40.74 -17.03 -22.75
N HIS A 97 -41.36 -15.89 -23.05
CA HIS A 97 -42.73 -15.60 -22.68
C HIS A 97 -43.68 -16.70 -23.13
N ASN A 98 -44.74 -16.94 -22.35
CA ASN A 98 -45.74 -17.93 -22.73
C ASN A 98 -46.52 -17.45 -23.96
N TRP A 99 -46.84 -18.38 -24.87
CA TRP A 99 -47.40 -18.15 -26.20
C TRP A 99 -48.52 -19.15 -26.53
N ALA A 100 -49.15 -19.66 -25.46
CA ALA A 100 -50.34 -20.51 -25.48
C ALA A 100 -51.12 -20.42 -24.15
N ALA A 101 -51.10 -19.24 -23.52
CA ALA A 101 -51.80 -18.95 -22.27
C ALA A 101 -52.92 -17.93 -22.51
N PRO A 102 -53.93 -17.85 -21.63
CA PRO A 102 -54.91 -16.76 -21.67
C PRO A 102 -54.22 -15.38 -21.65
N ASP A 103 -54.72 -14.44 -22.46
CA ASP A 103 -54.20 -13.05 -22.47
C ASP A 103 -54.63 -12.23 -21.24
N THR A 104 -55.54 -12.77 -20.44
CA THR A 104 -55.97 -12.22 -19.16
C THR A 104 -55.59 -13.17 -18.04
N ASN A 105 -54.64 -12.76 -17.21
CA ASN A 105 -54.19 -13.49 -16.04
C ASN A 105 -53.84 -12.51 -14.91
N PRO A 106 -54.73 -12.32 -13.92
CA PRO A 106 -54.49 -11.39 -12.82
C PRO A 106 -53.20 -11.64 -12.04
N ALA A 107 -52.80 -12.91 -11.85
CA ALA A 107 -51.57 -13.25 -11.14
C ALA A 107 -50.30 -12.82 -11.89
N ALA A 108 -50.41 -12.63 -13.22
CA ALA A 108 -49.37 -12.09 -14.08
C ALA A 108 -49.62 -10.62 -14.45
N GLY A 109 -50.52 -9.92 -13.75
CA GLY A 109 -50.92 -8.53 -14.05
C GLY A 109 -51.42 -8.31 -15.48
N ALA A 110 -51.78 -9.38 -16.18
CA ALA A 110 -52.10 -9.36 -17.59
C ALA A 110 -53.61 -9.17 -17.79
N GLY A 111 -53.96 -8.24 -18.67
CA GLY A 111 -55.30 -8.02 -19.18
C GLY A 111 -55.30 -8.00 -20.70
N ALA A 112 -56.48 -8.25 -21.29
CA ALA A 112 -56.64 -8.17 -22.73
C ALA A 112 -56.29 -6.74 -23.25
N PRO A 113 -55.40 -6.62 -24.27
CA PRO A 113 -55.02 -5.32 -24.82
C PRO A 113 -56.24 -4.61 -25.41
N SER A 114 -56.37 -3.32 -25.14
CA SER A 114 -57.49 -2.51 -25.64
C SER A 114 -57.36 -2.16 -27.14
N GLU A 115 -56.14 -2.21 -27.66
CA GLU A 115 -55.82 -1.77 -29.02
C GLU A 115 -56.24 -2.78 -30.08
N ARG A 116 -57.01 -2.30 -31.07
CA ARG A 116 -57.56 -3.14 -32.16
C ARG A 116 -56.48 -3.83 -33.00
N TYR A 117 -55.24 -3.33 -32.98
CA TYR A 117 -54.14 -3.87 -33.78
C TYR A 117 -53.69 -5.25 -33.32
N PHE A 118 -53.82 -5.56 -32.03
CA PHE A 118 -53.55 -6.92 -31.50
C PHE A 118 -54.56 -7.96 -32.03
N TYR A 119 -55.71 -7.50 -32.52
CA TYR A 119 -56.78 -8.33 -33.06
C TYR A 119 -56.61 -8.46 -34.58
N GLY A 120 -56.30 -9.67 -35.05
CA GLY A 120 -56.26 -9.96 -36.48
C GLY A 120 -57.63 -9.79 -37.14
N ARG A 121 -57.67 -9.68 -38.48
CA ARG A 121 -58.91 -9.48 -39.27
C ARG A 121 -60.01 -10.55 -39.02
N GLN A 122 -59.62 -11.72 -38.52
CA GLN A 122 -60.49 -12.86 -38.22
C GLN A 122 -60.54 -13.23 -36.72
N GLY A 123 -59.86 -12.47 -35.83
CA GLY A 123 -59.88 -12.73 -34.39
C GLY A 123 -59.29 -14.07 -33.93
N PHE A 124 -58.44 -14.71 -34.74
CA PHE A 124 -57.97 -16.09 -34.52
C PHE A 124 -57.15 -16.30 -33.24
N SER A 125 -56.48 -15.26 -32.75
CA SER A 125 -55.72 -15.28 -31.49
C SER A 125 -56.40 -14.49 -30.37
N THR A 126 -57.69 -14.18 -30.49
CA THR A 126 -58.46 -13.47 -29.46
C THR A 126 -58.51 -14.28 -28.16
N GLY A 127 -58.15 -13.65 -27.03
CA GLY A 127 -58.21 -14.28 -25.70
C GLY A 127 -56.97 -15.08 -25.29
N MET A 128 -55.96 -15.20 -26.18
CA MET A 128 -54.79 -16.03 -25.96
C MET A 128 -53.52 -15.30 -26.38
N VAL A 129 -52.43 -15.46 -25.63
CA VAL A 129 -51.09 -15.04 -26.05
C VAL A 129 -50.58 -16.03 -27.09
N ALA A 130 -50.14 -15.53 -28.25
CA ALA A 130 -49.61 -16.33 -29.36
C ALA A 130 -48.61 -15.48 -30.16
N CYS A 131 -47.69 -16.09 -30.90
CA CYS A 131 -46.71 -15.36 -31.73
C CYS A 131 -47.37 -14.31 -32.62
N SER A 132 -48.48 -14.65 -33.27
CA SER A 132 -49.22 -13.75 -34.18
C SER A 132 -50.03 -12.65 -33.48
N ARG A 133 -50.09 -12.69 -32.15
CA ARG A 133 -50.66 -11.62 -31.32
C ARG A 133 -49.62 -10.55 -31.02
N CYS A 134 -48.36 -10.94 -30.82
CA CYS A 134 -47.24 -10.03 -30.57
C CYS A 134 -46.56 -9.55 -31.87
N HIS A 135 -46.48 -10.44 -32.87
CA HIS A 135 -45.84 -10.18 -34.15
C HIS A 135 -46.84 -10.12 -35.30
N ASP A 136 -46.61 -9.23 -36.25
CA ASP A 136 -47.32 -9.11 -37.52
C ASP A 136 -46.61 -9.93 -38.60
N PRO A 137 -47.09 -11.14 -38.92
CA PRO A 137 -46.49 -11.95 -39.97
C PRO A 137 -46.60 -11.30 -41.35
N HIS A 138 -47.46 -10.31 -41.56
CA HIS A 138 -47.60 -9.59 -42.82
C HIS A 138 -46.89 -8.22 -42.83
N GLY A 139 -46.18 -7.90 -41.75
CA GLY A 139 -45.55 -6.59 -41.55
C GLY A 139 -44.33 -6.34 -42.44
N ASP A 140 -44.04 -5.06 -42.64
CA ASP A 140 -42.82 -4.59 -43.30
C ASP A 140 -41.64 -4.57 -42.32
N ASN A 141 -40.57 -5.29 -42.66
CA ASN A 141 -39.41 -5.43 -41.79
C ASN A 141 -38.44 -4.25 -41.85
N VAL A 142 -38.58 -3.35 -42.83
CA VAL A 142 -37.71 -2.18 -42.95
C VAL A 142 -38.11 -1.14 -41.91
N GLN A 143 -39.42 -0.94 -41.75
CA GLN A 143 -39.97 -0.02 -40.76
C GLN A 143 -40.20 -0.68 -39.40
N ASN A 144 -40.50 -1.98 -39.38
CA ASN A 144 -40.80 -2.75 -38.19
C ASN A 144 -39.93 -4.02 -38.15
N PRO A 145 -38.63 -3.91 -37.84
CA PRO A 145 -37.68 -5.03 -37.93
C PRO A 145 -38.00 -6.20 -36.99
N GLN A 146 -38.67 -5.93 -35.86
CA GLN A 146 -39.17 -6.95 -34.93
C GLN A 146 -40.58 -7.42 -35.25
N LEU A 147 -41.20 -6.85 -36.28
CA LEU A 147 -42.57 -7.10 -36.69
C LEU A 147 -43.58 -6.94 -35.54
N LEU A 148 -43.38 -6.03 -34.59
CA LEU A 148 -44.30 -5.87 -33.46
C LEU A 148 -45.68 -5.39 -33.91
N LYS A 149 -46.73 -5.93 -33.30
CA LYS A 149 -48.12 -5.67 -33.70
C LYS A 149 -48.69 -4.38 -33.10
N LEU A 150 -48.04 -3.26 -33.46
CA LEU A 150 -48.35 -1.91 -32.99
C LEU A 150 -48.66 -0.97 -34.17
N PRO A 151 -49.43 0.11 -33.95
CA PRO A 151 -49.61 1.13 -34.99
C PRO A 151 -48.30 1.89 -35.24
N PRO A 152 -47.98 2.27 -36.50
CA PRO A 152 -46.77 3.03 -36.82
C PRO A 152 -46.60 4.33 -35.99
N SER A 153 -47.70 4.93 -35.56
CA SER A 153 -47.72 6.16 -34.76
C SER A 153 -47.20 6.03 -33.34
N ARG A 154 -47.16 4.81 -32.77
CA ARG A 154 -46.64 4.55 -31.42
C ARG A 154 -45.16 4.15 -31.42
N GLY A 155 -44.57 3.92 -32.59
CA GLY A 155 -43.29 3.24 -32.69
C GLY A 155 -43.43 1.74 -32.44
N TYR A 156 -42.39 0.99 -32.81
CA TYR A 156 -42.35 -0.47 -32.67
C TYR A 156 -41.41 -0.84 -31.51
N THR A 157 -41.81 -0.51 -30.28
CA THR A 157 -41.03 -0.85 -29.08
C THR A 157 -41.70 -1.98 -28.31
N ALA A 158 -40.89 -2.82 -27.65
CA ALA A 158 -41.42 -3.85 -26.77
C ALA A 158 -42.22 -3.25 -25.61
N GLU A 159 -41.87 -2.06 -25.12
CA GLU A 159 -42.53 -1.45 -23.97
C GLU A 159 -43.94 -0.98 -24.23
N ASP A 160 -44.18 -0.41 -25.40
CA ASP A 160 -45.53 -0.06 -25.80
C ASP A 160 -46.44 -1.29 -25.81
N MET A 161 -45.91 -2.43 -26.25
CA MET A 161 -46.61 -3.70 -26.24
C MET A 161 -46.78 -4.28 -24.82
N CYS A 162 -45.75 -4.21 -23.96
CA CYS A 162 -45.84 -4.62 -22.56
C CYS A 162 -46.98 -3.87 -21.86
N LEU A 163 -47.04 -2.54 -22.02
CA LEU A 163 -48.01 -1.69 -21.35
C LEU A 163 -49.46 -1.89 -21.82
N ASP A 164 -49.67 -2.41 -23.04
CA ASP A 164 -51.01 -2.71 -23.53
C ASP A 164 -51.62 -3.95 -22.84
N CYS A 165 -50.80 -4.95 -22.52
CA CYS A 165 -51.23 -6.18 -21.83
C CYS A 165 -51.04 -6.11 -20.31
N HIS A 166 -49.96 -5.49 -19.83
CA HIS A 166 -49.60 -5.40 -18.40
C HIS A 166 -49.84 -4.00 -17.84
N SER A 167 -50.90 -3.33 -18.30
CA SER A 167 -51.23 -1.96 -17.90
C SER A 167 -51.42 -1.78 -16.38
N SER A 168 -51.86 -2.83 -15.68
CA SER A 168 -52.01 -2.83 -14.21
C SER A 168 -50.69 -2.60 -13.47
N TRP A 169 -49.57 -3.01 -14.06
CA TRP A 169 -48.23 -2.82 -13.48
C TRP A 169 -47.60 -1.47 -13.80
N ASN A 170 -48.27 -0.63 -14.60
CA ASN A 170 -47.80 0.71 -14.94
C ASN A 170 -48.15 1.72 -13.86
N ILE A 171 -47.45 1.60 -12.73
CA ILE A 171 -47.65 2.42 -11.54
C ILE A 171 -46.39 3.22 -11.22
N SER A 172 -46.58 4.37 -10.58
CA SER A 172 -45.50 5.26 -10.17
C SER A 172 -45.23 5.26 -8.66
N ASN A 173 -45.99 4.47 -7.89
CA ASN A 173 -45.86 4.42 -6.44
C ASN A 173 -44.94 3.29 -6.00
N HIS A 174 -44.02 3.60 -5.08
CA HIS A 174 -43.02 2.70 -4.48
C HIS A 174 -43.61 1.63 -3.56
N GLY A 175 -44.91 1.71 -3.24
CA GLY A 175 -45.52 0.96 -2.14
C GLY A 175 -46.40 -0.23 -2.50
N GLN A 176 -46.92 -0.37 -3.71
CA GLN A 176 -47.94 -1.39 -4.02
C GLN A 176 -47.64 -2.06 -5.36
N GLU A 177 -47.96 -3.35 -5.50
CA GLU A 177 -48.15 -4.08 -6.77
C GLU A 177 -46.92 -4.29 -7.68
N SER A 178 -46.10 -3.27 -7.95
CA SER A 178 -44.97 -3.32 -8.90
C SER A 178 -43.89 -2.28 -8.55
N HIS A 179 -42.72 -2.39 -9.17
CA HIS A 179 -41.68 -1.37 -9.07
C HIS A 179 -42.12 -0.11 -9.81
N PRO A 180 -41.85 1.10 -9.30
CA PRO A 180 -42.13 2.34 -10.01
C PRO A 180 -41.57 2.33 -11.43
N LEU A 181 -42.44 2.53 -12.43
CA LEU A 181 -42.07 2.65 -13.83
C LEU A 181 -41.91 4.14 -14.22
N ASN A 182 -41.21 4.39 -15.31
CA ASN A 182 -40.93 5.72 -15.85
C ASN A 182 -40.10 6.64 -14.94
N VAL A 183 -39.33 6.05 -14.01
CA VAL A 183 -38.41 6.79 -13.13
C VAL A 183 -37.10 7.07 -13.84
N ASP A 184 -36.68 8.32 -13.87
CA ASP A 184 -35.36 8.74 -14.35
C ASP A 184 -34.30 8.44 -13.27
N LEU A 185 -33.43 7.48 -13.54
CA LEU A 185 -32.49 6.97 -12.54
C LEU A 185 -31.42 8.00 -12.15
N ALA A 186 -30.95 8.80 -13.12
CA ALA A 186 -29.94 9.83 -12.87
C ALA A 186 -30.49 10.94 -11.96
N THR A 187 -31.75 11.33 -12.17
CA THR A 187 -32.46 12.30 -11.32
C THR A 187 -32.66 11.74 -9.91
N ALA A 188 -33.06 10.46 -9.79
CA ALA A 188 -33.21 9.80 -8.48
C ALA A 188 -31.88 9.76 -7.71
N ALA A 189 -30.78 9.41 -8.38
CA ALA A 189 -29.45 9.40 -7.78
C ALA A 189 -28.93 10.81 -7.44
N GLY A 190 -29.31 11.85 -8.21
CA GLY A 190 -28.99 13.23 -7.87
C GLY A 190 -29.67 13.70 -6.58
N ASN A 191 -30.90 13.25 -6.34
CA ASN A 191 -31.65 13.58 -5.12
C ASN A 191 -31.21 12.74 -3.91
N GLU A 192 -30.89 11.46 -4.12
CA GLU A 192 -30.54 10.51 -3.05
C GLU A 192 -29.26 9.71 -3.42
N PRO A 193 -28.09 10.38 -3.43
CA PRO A 193 -26.85 9.83 -3.99
C PRO A 193 -26.29 8.64 -3.19
N THR A 194 -26.70 8.47 -1.94
CA THR A 194 -26.30 7.34 -1.10
C THR A 194 -27.14 6.08 -1.36
N LYS A 195 -28.31 6.21 -2.01
CA LYS A 195 -29.27 5.09 -2.18
C LYS A 195 -29.30 4.53 -3.60
N TYR A 196 -29.05 5.36 -4.60
CA TYR A 196 -29.16 4.96 -6.01
C TYR A 196 -27.85 5.12 -6.77
N ASN A 197 -27.63 4.24 -7.74
CA ASN A 197 -26.60 4.40 -8.76
C ASN A 197 -27.10 5.37 -9.83
N ALA A 198 -26.21 6.23 -10.35
CA ALA A 198 -26.56 7.19 -11.40
C ALA A 198 -26.81 6.52 -12.76
N THR A 199 -26.23 5.33 -12.95
CA THR A 199 -26.44 4.46 -14.10
C THR A 199 -26.52 3.00 -13.62
N PRO A 200 -27.21 2.10 -14.33
CA PRO A 200 -27.21 0.69 -14.00
C PRO A 200 -25.79 0.12 -13.89
N ASP A 201 -25.43 -0.42 -12.74
CA ASP A 201 -24.23 -1.21 -12.54
C ASP A 201 -24.47 -2.67 -12.97
N ASN A 202 -24.04 -2.99 -14.20
CA ASN A 202 -24.12 -4.33 -14.77
C ASN A 202 -22.79 -5.10 -14.64
N SER A 203 -21.97 -4.78 -13.63
CA SER A 203 -20.68 -5.47 -13.43
C SER A 203 -20.82 -6.93 -12.99
N GLY A 204 -22.03 -7.38 -12.66
CA GLY A 204 -22.33 -8.70 -12.08
C GLY A 204 -22.43 -9.89 -13.06
N GLY A 205 -22.43 -9.68 -14.39
CA GLY A 205 -22.53 -10.78 -15.35
C GLY A 205 -23.19 -10.41 -16.66
N ASN A 206 -23.84 -11.39 -17.30
CA ASN A 206 -24.68 -11.18 -18.48
C ASN A 206 -26.08 -10.68 -18.08
N GLY A 207 -26.94 -10.44 -19.08
CA GLY A 207 -28.33 -10.13 -18.78
C GLY A 207 -28.55 -8.71 -18.24
N ASN A 208 -27.82 -7.77 -18.86
CA ASN A 208 -27.71 -6.40 -18.37
C ASN A 208 -29.08 -5.69 -18.30
N VAL A 209 -29.29 -4.99 -17.19
CA VAL A 209 -30.38 -4.03 -17.03
C VAL A 209 -30.15 -2.85 -17.96
N THR A 210 -31.15 -2.55 -18.79
CA THR A 210 -31.09 -1.47 -19.79
C THR A 210 -32.18 -0.44 -19.57
N LEU A 211 -31.81 0.83 -19.42
CA LEU A 211 -32.80 1.91 -19.31
C LEU A 211 -33.49 2.18 -20.64
N VAL A 212 -34.78 2.46 -20.61
CA VAL A 212 -35.58 2.86 -21.78
C VAL A 212 -35.67 4.37 -21.79
N ASN A 213 -35.02 5.02 -22.76
CA ASN A 213 -34.93 6.49 -22.85
C ASN A 213 -34.46 7.15 -21.54
N GLY A 214 -33.49 6.53 -20.85
CA GLY A 214 -32.96 7.02 -19.56
C GLY A 214 -33.82 6.68 -18.34
N LYS A 215 -34.93 5.97 -18.52
CA LYS A 215 -35.88 5.62 -17.45
C LYS A 215 -35.93 4.11 -17.18
N VAL A 216 -36.27 3.76 -15.94
CA VAL A 216 -36.60 2.39 -15.55
C VAL A 216 -37.98 2.04 -16.10
N SER A 217 -38.07 0.92 -16.82
CA SER A 217 -39.31 0.42 -17.44
C SER A 217 -39.31 -1.13 -17.46
N CYS A 218 -40.38 -1.76 -17.93
CA CYS A 218 -40.57 -3.23 -17.88
C CYS A 218 -39.37 -4.00 -18.47
N SER A 219 -38.96 -3.64 -19.68
CA SER A 219 -37.83 -4.21 -20.40
C SER A 219 -36.46 -3.83 -19.82
N SER A 220 -36.41 -2.97 -18.79
CA SER A 220 -35.17 -2.77 -18.04
C SER A 220 -34.80 -4.03 -17.28
N CYS A 221 -35.77 -4.71 -16.68
CA CYS A 221 -35.53 -5.91 -15.87
C CYS A 221 -35.93 -7.19 -16.59
N HIS A 222 -36.92 -7.13 -17.47
CA HIS A 222 -37.46 -8.30 -18.14
C HIS A 222 -37.03 -8.40 -19.60
N GLY A 223 -36.74 -9.62 -20.05
CA GLY A 223 -36.74 -9.96 -21.46
C GLY A 223 -38.02 -10.66 -21.87
N VAL A 224 -38.22 -10.79 -23.18
CA VAL A 224 -39.36 -11.55 -23.73
C VAL A 224 -38.92 -12.94 -24.18
N HIS A 225 -37.68 -13.07 -24.66
CA HIS A 225 -37.14 -14.29 -25.27
C HIS A 225 -35.67 -14.48 -24.91
N TRP A 226 -35.24 -15.74 -24.77
CA TRP A 226 -33.88 -16.17 -24.42
C TRP A 226 -33.36 -15.54 -23.13
N VAL A 227 -34.20 -15.54 -22.08
CA VAL A 227 -33.86 -15.02 -20.76
C VAL A 227 -34.16 -16.07 -19.69
N ASP A 228 -33.18 -16.36 -18.85
CA ASP A 228 -33.21 -17.47 -17.88
C ASP A 228 -33.07 -17.05 -16.41
N SER A 229 -32.86 -15.77 -16.13
CA SER A 229 -32.65 -15.28 -14.76
C SER A 229 -31.37 -15.81 -14.12
N ASP A 230 -30.33 -15.99 -14.93
CA ASP A 230 -28.99 -16.41 -14.53
C ASP A 230 -27.95 -15.54 -15.26
N ALA A 231 -27.28 -14.65 -14.54
CA ALA A 231 -26.28 -13.77 -15.13
C ALA A 231 -25.01 -14.52 -15.57
N SER A 232 -24.84 -15.80 -15.20
CA SER A 232 -23.72 -16.61 -15.70
C SER A 232 -23.87 -16.97 -17.19
N THR A 233 -25.08 -16.92 -17.74
CA THR A 233 -25.40 -17.25 -19.13
C THR A 233 -25.85 -16.01 -19.91
N PRO A 234 -25.39 -15.83 -21.16
CA PRO A 234 -25.86 -14.73 -21.99
C PRO A 234 -27.34 -14.86 -22.39
N ASP A 235 -28.09 -13.77 -22.26
CA ASP A 235 -29.47 -13.59 -22.74
C ASP A 235 -29.56 -13.53 -24.29
N VAL A 236 -29.04 -14.55 -24.95
CA VAL A 236 -29.04 -14.67 -26.41
C VAL A 236 -29.31 -16.09 -26.84
N GLN A 237 -29.92 -16.22 -28.01
CA GLN A 237 -30.25 -17.50 -28.61
C GLN A 237 -29.02 -18.41 -28.73
N GLY A 238 -29.12 -19.62 -28.17
CA GLY A 238 -28.09 -20.66 -28.25
C GLY A 238 -27.05 -20.64 -27.12
N SER A 239 -27.05 -19.60 -26.28
CA SER A 239 -26.17 -19.48 -25.11
C SER A 239 -26.92 -19.38 -23.78
N VAL A 240 -28.24 -19.16 -23.83
CA VAL A 240 -29.12 -19.14 -22.66
C VAL A 240 -29.21 -20.54 -22.01
N GLY A 241 -29.22 -20.57 -20.67
CA GLY A 241 -29.38 -21.74 -19.84
C GLY A 241 -30.84 -22.16 -19.65
N ALA A 242 -31.10 -22.88 -18.57
CA ALA A 242 -32.46 -23.27 -18.16
C ALA A 242 -33.03 -22.21 -17.21
N GLY A 243 -34.08 -21.53 -17.65
CA GLY A 243 -34.75 -20.47 -16.92
C GLY A 243 -35.82 -20.93 -15.95
N ASP A 244 -36.17 -20.02 -15.04
CA ASP A 244 -37.26 -20.17 -14.07
C ASP A 244 -38.64 -19.75 -14.63
N GLY A 245 -38.68 -19.28 -15.88
CA GLY A 245 -39.88 -18.80 -16.56
C GLY A 245 -40.32 -17.39 -16.19
N LYS A 246 -39.60 -16.67 -15.32
CA LYS A 246 -39.93 -15.27 -14.92
C LYS A 246 -39.28 -14.22 -15.80
N LEU A 247 -38.32 -14.64 -16.64
CA LEU A 247 -37.71 -13.83 -17.69
C LEU A 247 -37.02 -12.56 -17.15
N LEU A 248 -36.42 -12.64 -15.97
CA LEU A 248 -35.52 -11.58 -15.47
C LEU A 248 -34.20 -11.68 -16.21
N LYS A 249 -33.69 -10.55 -16.70
CA LYS A 249 -32.44 -10.49 -17.46
C LYS A 249 -31.23 -10.89 -16.61
N HIS A 250 -31.18 -10.45 -15.36
CA HIS A 250 -30.09 -10.79 -14.43
C HIS A 250 -30.50 -11.92 -13.47
N ASP A 251 -29.61 -12.29 -12.55
CA ASP A 251 -29.85 -13.25 -11.46
C ASP A 251 -31.22 -13.08 -10.80
N GLY A 252 -32.04 -14.12 -10.92
CA GLY A 252 -33.27 -14.29 -10.16
C GLY A 252 -33.00 -14.80 -8.75
N ALA A 253 -34.06 -14.94 -7.95
CA ALA A 253 -33.97 -15.27 -6.53
C ALA A 253 -33.24 -16.59 -6.18
N ALA A 254 -33.11 -17.52 -7.14
CA ALA A 254 -32.39 -18.78 -6.94
C ALA A 254 -30.87 -18.66 -7.20
N ASN A 255 -30.46 -17.62 -7.93
CA ASN A 255 -29.08 -17.43 -8.42
C ASN A 255 -28.41 -16.19 -7.82
N GLU A 256 -29.17 -15.28 -7.18
CA GLU A 256 -28.62 -14.04 -6.63
C GLU A 256 -27.73 -14.25 -5.39
N THR A 257 -26.75 -13.35 -5.25
CA THR A 257 -25.90 -13.17 -4.06
C THR A 257 -26.14 -11.78 -3.45
N MET A 258 -25.46 -11.46 -2.34
CA MET A 258 -25.55 -10.14 -1.70
C MET A 258 -25.24 -8.98 -2.66
N SER A 259 -24.37 -9.20 -3.65
CA SER A 259 -23.95 -8.18 -4.63
C SER A 259 -24.47 -8.40 -6.05
N SER A 260 -24.98 -9.59 -6.38
CA SER A 260 -25.43 -9.93 -7.74
C SER A 260 -26.94 -9.87 -7.95
N SER A 261 -27.72 -9.48 -6.93
CA SER A 261 -29.15 -9.25 -7.10
C SER A 261 -29.42 -8.21 -8.18
N ILE A 262 -30.39 -8.43 -9.07
CA ILE A 262 -30.79 -7.44 -10.09
C ILE A 262 -31.11 -6.05 -9.50
N CYS A 263 -31.51 -6.00 -8.23
CA CYS A 263 -31.81 -4.76 -7.52
C CYS A 263 -30.56 -3.90 -7.30
N THR A 264 -29.40 -4.50 -7.03
CA THR A 264 -28.15 -3.76 -6.73
C THR A 264 -27.57 -3.06 -7.95
N THR A 265 -28.04 -3.42 -9.15
CA THR A 265 -27.72 -2.69 -10.38
C THR A 265 -28.17 -1.23 -10.31
N CYS A 266 -29.32 -0.94 -9.69
CA CYS A 266 -29.83 0.43 -9.55
C CYS A 266 -29.73 0.97 -8.12
N HIS A 267 -29.74 0.10 -7.11
CA HIS A 267 -29.73 0.46 -5.70
C HIS A 267 -28.38 0.17 -5.04
N LYS A 268 -27.99 0.97 -4.06
CA LYS A 268 -26.76 0.80 -3.27
C LYS A 268 -26.96 -0.02 -1.98
N TYR A 269 -28.14 -0.64 -1.84
CA TYR A 269 -28.44 -1.49 -0.69
C TYR A 269 -27.61 -2.78 -0.74
N SER A 270 -27.27 -3.28 0.44
CA SER A 270 -26.59 -4.56 0.60
C SER A 270 -27.58 -5.61 1.08
N GLY A 271 -27.42 -6.86 0.66
CA GLY A 271 -28.24 -7.97 1.16
C GLY A 271 -28.10 -8.22 2.68
N HIS A 272 -28.82 -9.21 3.17
CA HIS A 272 -28.89 -9.55 4.60
C HIS A 272 -28.08 -10.82 4.92
N ALA A 273 -27.47 -10.87 6.12
CA ALA A 273 -26.68 -11.98 6.72
C ALA A 273 -25.17 -12.07 6.38
N PRO A 274 -24.33 -12.68 7.27
CA PRO A 274 -22.90 -12.87 7.03
C PRO A 274 -22.59 -13.92 5.95
N ASN A 275 -21.36 -13.89 5.44
CA ASN A 275 -20.83 -14.53 4.22
C ASN A 275 -21.18 -16.00 3.91
N SER A 276 -21.71 -16.79 4.85
CA SER A 276 -22.04 -18.21 4.64
C SER A 276 -23.50 -18.49 4.24
N GLN A 277 -24.42 -17.53 4.42
CA GLN A 277 -25.86 -17.69 4.13
C GLN A 277 -26.47 -16.34 3.68
N GLN A 278 -25.83 -15.69 2.71
CA GLN A 278 -26.26 -14.38 2.22
C GLN A 278 -27.64 -14.47 1.56
N LEU A 279 -28.59 -13.65 2.01
CA LEU A 279 -29.90 -13.49 1.40
C LEU A 279 -29.88 -12.25 0.49
N GLY A 280 -30.09 -12.48 -0.81
CA GLY A 280 -30.27 -11.41 -1.79
C GLY A 280 -31.63 -10.71 -1.65
N CYS A 281 -31.80 -9.63 -2.39
CA CYS A 281 -33.01 -8.79 -2.29
C CYS A 281 -34.27 -9.54 -2.73
N LEU A 282 -34.19 -10.36 -3.78
CA LEU A 282 -35.32 -11.09 -4.34
C LEU A 282 -35.78 -12.28 -3.47
N VAL A 283 -35.02 -12.67 -2.45
CA VAL A 283 -35.48 -13.63 -1.43
C VAL A 283 -36.70 -13.07 -0.71
N CYS A 284 -36.65 -11.81 -0.29
CA CYS A 284 -37.73 -11.14 0.47
C CYS A 284 -38.64 -10.31 -0.44
N HIS A 285 -38.08 -9.67 -1.46
CA HIS A 285 -38.81 -8.83 -2.40
C HIS A 285 -39.17 -9.61 -3.67
N SER A 286 -40.34 -9.36 -4.21
CA SER A 286 -40.77 -9.84 -5.52
C SER A 286 -41.73 -8.81 -6.10
N GLY A 287 -41.49 -8.43 -7.36
CA GLY A 287 -42.54 -7.81 -8.15
C GLY A 287 -43.73 -8.76 -8.22
N HIS A 288 -44.95 -8.22 -8.06
CA HIS A 288 -46.18 -8.89 -8.49
C HIS A 288 -46.58 -10.16 -7.72
N ASN A 289 -46.35 -10.20 -6.39
CA ASN A 289 -46.81 -11.30 -5.55
C ASN A 289 -48.21 -11.04 -4.93
N TYR A 290 -49.23 -11.76 -5.39
CA TYR A 290 -50.62 -11.63 -4.95
C TYR A 290 -51.06 -12.77 -4.01
N ASP A 291 -51.98 -12.50 -3.09
CA ASP A 291 -52.68 -13.57 -2.34
C ASP A 291 -53.74 -14.29 -3.20
N PRO A 292 -54.33 -15.40 -2.73
CA PRO A 292 -55.41 -16.10 -3.46
C PRO A 292 -56.65 -15.25 -3.73
N ASN A 293 -56.81 -14.10 -3.07
CA ASN A 293 -57.89 -13.14 -3.28
C ASN A 293 -57.49 -12.00 -4.24
N GLY A 294 -56.25 -12.01 -4.76
CA GLY A 294 -55.73 -11.02 -5.69
C GLY A 294 -55.18 -9.75 -5.07
N ASN A 295 -54.90 -9.69 -3.76
CA ASN A 295 -54.32 -8.49 -3.14
C ASN A 295 -52.78 -8.56 -3.13
N PRO A 296 -52.08 -7.48 -3.55
CA PRO A 296 -50.63 -7.40 -3.47
C PRO A 296 -50.16 -7.13 -2.04
N ASN A 297 -48.86 -7.33 -1.83
CA ASN A 297 -48.18 -6.91 -0.62
C ASN A 297 -47.58 -5.50 -0.75
N ILE A 298 -47.30 -4.83 0.37
CA ILE A 298 -46.63 -3.52 0.36
C ILE A 298 -45.11 -3.69 0.25
N PHE A 299 -44.42 -2.70 -0.32
CA PHE A 299 -42.95 -2.69 -0.54
C PHE A 299 -42.42 -3.80 -1.46
N LEU A 300 -43.29 -4.30 -2.34
CA LEU A 300 -42.97 -5.44 -3.20
C LEU A 300 -42.49 -6.65 -2.39
N LEU A 301 -42.97 -6.84 -1.16
CA LEU A 301 -42.58 -8.01 -0.38
C LEU A 301 -43.29 -9.26 -0.91
N ARG A 302 -42.59 -10.38 -0.94
CA ARG A 302 -43.27 -11.68 -0.98
C ARG A 302 -44.18 -11.78 0.23
N LYS A 303 -45.29 -12.51 0.14
CA LYS A 303 -46.16 -12.73 1.31
C LYS A 303 -45.59 -13.77 2.27
N GLN A 304 -44.79 -14.70 1.76
CA GLN A 304 -44.06 -15.69 2.55
C GLN A 304 -42.72 -15.97 1.89
N VAL A 305 -41.74 -16.30 2.73
CA VAL A 305 -40.43 -16.77 2.30
C VAL A 305 -40.11 -18.09 3.00
N THR A 306 -39.33 -18.93 2.35
CA THR A 306 -38.77 -20.12 2.95
C THR A 306 -37.27 -19.90 3.07
N VAL A 307 -36.76 -19.93 4.30
CA VAL A 307 -35.36 -19.66 4.62
C VAL A 307 -34.85 -20.68 5.64
N ASP A 308 -33.54 -20.92 5.63
CA ASP A 308 -32.88 -21.76 6.62
C ASP A 308 -32.63 -20.95 7.90
N THR A 309 -33.28 -21.33 8.99
CA THR A 309 -33.16 -20.67 10.31
C THR A 309 -32.38 -21.51 11.32
N THR A 310 -31.83 -22.66 10.92
CA THR A 310 -31.21 -23.63 11.85
C THR A 310 -30.07 -23.06 12.69
N ALA A 311 -29.40 -22.03 12.18
CA ALA A 311 -28.29 -21.35 12.86
C ALA A 311 -28.70 -20.16 13.73
N ILE A 312 -29.92 -19.65 13.59
CA ILE A 312 -30.37 -18.37 14.18
C ILE A 312 -31.58 -18.50 15.11
N LYS A 313 -32.17 -19.70 15.19
CA LYS A 313 -33.34 -19.99 16.00
C LYS A 313 -33.22 -21.35 16.70
N ALA A 314 -33.52 -21.39 17.99
CA ALA A 314 -33.63 -22.62 18.76
C ALA A 314 -34.81 -23.45 18.23
N GLY A 315 -34.48 -24.57 17.58
CA GLY A 315 -35.47 -25.44 16.92
C GLY A 315 -35.83 -25.00 15.50
N GLY A 316 -35.03 -24.14 14.86
CA GLY A 316 -35.19 -23.77 13.45
C GLY A 316 -35.06 -24.95 12.48
N SER A 317 -35.51 -24.75 11.24
CA SER A 317 -35.50 -25.73 10.16
C SER A 317 -34.85 -25.16 8.90
N ALA A 318 -34.31 -26.04 8.05
CA ALA A 318 -33.75 -25.65 6.75
C ALA A 318 -34.80 -25.10 5.77
N ASN A 319 -36.10 -25.29 6.07
CA ASN A 319 -37.22 -24.82 5.26
C ASN A 319 -38.25 -24.10 6.12
N ASP A 320 -37.79 -23.27 7.06
CA ASP A 320 -38.71 -22.48 7.88
C ASP A 320 -39.45 -21.45 7.03
N VAL A 321 -40.77 -21.39 7.20
CA VAL A 321 -41.63 -20.46 6.47
C VAL A 321 -41.87 -19.23 7.33
N VAL A 322 -41.47 -18.07 6.82
CA VAL A 322 -41.67 -16.77 7.47
C VAL A 322 -42.71 -15.98 6.68
N THR A 323 -43.74 -15.52 7.38
CA THR A 323 -44.79 -14.68 6.80
C THR A 323 -44.36 -13.22 6.77
N LEU A 324 -44.52 -12.60 5.61
CA LEU A 324 -44.15 -11.22 5.30
C LEU A 324 -45.40 -10.43 4.85
N ASP A 325 -46.58 -10.65 5.44
CA ASP A 325 -47.84 -10.09 4.94
C ASP A 325 -48.12 -8.67 5.45
N TYR A 326 -47.58 -7.65 4.76
CA TYR A 326 -47.78 -6.23 5.07
C TYR A 326 -48.85 -5.65 4.17
N THR A 327 -50.10 -5.73 4.61
CA THR A 327 -51.25 -5.20 3.86
C THR A 327 -51.59 -3.74 4.19
N THR A 328 -50.85 -3.09 5.12
CA THR A 328 -51.10 -1.71 5.58
C THR A 328 -49.81 -0.88 5.64
N TYR A 329 -49.88 0.39 5.20
CA TYR A 329 -48.78 1.36 5.27
C TYR A 329 -49.16 2.56 6.15
N PRO A 330 -48.26 3.05 7.02
CA PRO A 330 -46.93 2.51 7.34
C PRO A 330 -47.02 1.16 8.08
N PRO A 331 -45.96 0.32 8.03
CA PRO A 331 -45.91 -0.91 8.82
C PRO A 331 -45.92 -0.58 10.33
N LEU A 332 -46.29 -1.55 11.16
CA LEU A 332 -46.15 -1.41 12.61
C LEU A 332 -44.65 -1.29 12.99
N PRO A 333 -44.33 -0.71 14.16
CA PRO A 333 -42.95 -0.65 14.66
C PRO A 333 -42.24 -2.01 14.61
N ASN A 334 -40.92 -2.00 14.45
CA ASN A 334 -40.08 -3.20 14.26
C ASN A 334 -40.41 -4.05 13.03
N TYR A 335 -41.02 -3.45 12.01
CA TYR A 335 -41.51 -4.21 10.86
C TYR A 335 -42.41 -5.35 11.36
N ASP A 336 -43.41 -5.04 12.20
CA ASP A 336 -44.39 -6.04 12.61
C ASP A 336 -45.51 -6.12 11.54
N ASN A 337 -45.87 -7.35 11.16
CA ASN A 337 -46.96 -7.65 10.23
C ASN A 337 -48.31 -7.89 10.95
N GLY A 338 -48.35 -7.75 12.29
CA GLY A 338 -49.55 -7.94 13.11
C GLY A 338 -49.86 -9.40 13.44
N GLY A 339 -48.95 -10.34 13.13
CA GLY A 339 -49.14 -11.79 13.28
C GLY A 339 -48.91 -12.35 14.70
N GLY A 340 -48.60 -11.51 15.69
CA GLY A 340 -48.49 -11.92 17.10
C GLY A 340 -47.08 -12.24 17.62
N ASN A 341 -46.04 -12.08 16.81
CA ASN A 341 -44.62 -12.23 17.23
C ASN A 341 -43.90 -10.90 17.52
N GLY A 342 -44.56 -9.74 17.35
CA GLY A 342 -44.03 -8.43 17.76
C GLY A 342 -42.94 -7.81 16.87
N SER A 343 -42.33 -8.57 15.96
CA SER A 343 -41.50 -8.06 14.85
C SER A 343 -41.23 -9.13 13.79
N LEU A 344 -40.97 -8.70 12.55
CA LEU A 344 -40.45 -9.58 11.50
C LEU A 344 -39.09 -10.18 11.90
N CYS A 345 -38.24 -9.37 12.53
CA CYS A 345 -36.91 -9.81 12.97
C CYS A 345 -37.01 -11.04 13.87
N LEU A 346 -37.92 -11.04 14.85
CA LEU A 346 -38.13 -12.15 15.79
C LEU A 346 -38.89 -13.35 15.18
N SER A 347 -39.41 -13.20 13.96
CA SER A 347 -39.96 -14.34 13.22
C SER A 347 -38.85 -15.21 12.62
N CYS A 348 -37.71 -14.60 12.28
CA CYS A 348 -36.52 -15.28 11.76
C CYS A 348 -35.48 -15.61 12.84
N HIS A 349 -35.30 -14.72 13.82
CA HIS A 349 -34.24 -14.80 14.83
C HIS A 349 -34.79 -15.01 16.24
N ASP A 350 -34.05 -15.75 17.05
CA ASP A 350 -34.17 -15.63 18.50
C ASP A 350 -33.41 -14.39 18.99
N LEU A 351 -33.91 -13.77 20.07
CA LEU A 351 -33.27 -12.62 20.68
C LEU A 351 -31.92 -13.03 21.33
N PRO A 352 -30.78 -12.47 20.90
CA PRO A 352 -29.48 -12.84 21.47
C PRO A 352 -29.32 -12.34 22.91
N ILE A 353 -28.50 -13.04 23.70
CA ILE A 353 -28.19 -12.68 25.09
C ILE A 353 -27.64 -11.24 25.15
N GLY A 354 -28.19 -10.42 26.05
CA GLY A 354 -27.77 -9.03 26.27
C GLY A 354 -28.60 -7.97 25.54
N HIS A 355 -29.59 -8.36 24.72
CA HIS A 355 -30.55 -7.43 24.12
C HIS A 355 -31.70 -7.14 25.08
N ASP A 356 -32.17 -5.89 25.12
CA ASP A 356 -33.38 -5.51 25.85
C ASP A 356 -34.62 -6.03 25.11
N PRO A 357 -35.46 -6.89 25.74
CA PRO A 357 -36.69 -7.40 25.13
C PRO A 357 -37.73 -6.33 24.79
N ALA A 358 -37.62 -5.12 25.36
CA ALA A 358 -38.49 -3.99 25.10
C ALA A 358 -37.98 -3.06 23.97
N ALA A 359 -36.76 -3.28 23.46
CA ALA A 359 -36.17 -2.42 22.45
C ALA A 359 -36.86 -2.53 21.09
N VAL A 360 -36.86 -1.42 20.35
CA VAL A 360 -37.28 -1.36 18.95
C VAL A 360 -36.08 -1.75 18.09
N CYS A 361 -36.07 -2.98 17.55
CA CYS A 361 -35.00 -3.51 16.69
C CYS A 361 -34.57 -2.53 15.59
N ALA A 362 -35.52 -1.87 14.92
CA ALA A 362 -35.24 -0.94 13.82
C ALA A 362 -34.46 0.32 14.26
N ASP A 363 -34.44 0.65 15.55
CA ASP A 363 -33.67 1.78 16.10
C ASP A 363 -32.18 1.47 16.21
N CYS A 364 -31.76 0.22 16.08
CA CYS A 364 -30.35 -0.16 16.07
C CYS A 364 -29.97 -0.93 14.79
N HIS A 365 -30.95 -1.59 14.18
CA HIS A 365 -30.81 -2.42 12.98
C HIS A 365 -31.52 -1.78 11.78
N ALA A 366 -30.92 -0.75 11.20
CA ALA A 366 -31.50 -0.04 10.07
C ALA A 366 -31.47 -0.89 8.78
N HIS A 367 -32.52 -0.78 7.96
CA HIS A 367 -32.63 -1.49 6.67
C HIS A 367 -31.55 -1.03 5.66
N ASP A 368 -31.02 0.18 5.79
CA ASP A 368 -30.09 0.83 4.87
C ASP A 368 -28.81 1.30 5.55
N ASN A 369 -28.16 0.44 6.33
CA ASN A 369 -26.89 0.75 6.96
C ASN A 369 -25.65 0.31 6.15
N GLN A 370 -24.49 0.84 6.54
CA GLN A 370 -23.19 0.60 5.90
C GLN A 370 -22.61 -0.81 6.15
N GLN A 371 -23.13 -1.50 7.16
CA GLN A 371 -22.73 -2.84 7.59
C GLN A 371 -23.63 -3.95 6.97
N GLY A 372 -24.58 -3.60 6.10
CA GLY A 372 -25.54 -4.51 5.47
C GLY A 372 -26.97 -4.35 6.00
N SER A 373 -28.00 -4.62 5.20
CA SER A 373 -29.39 -4.44 5.65
C SER A 373 -29.67 -5.15 6.99
N PHE A 374 -30.18 -4.38 7.96
CA PHE A 374 -30.47 -4.80 9.34
C PHE A 374 -29.25 -5.20 10.20
N GLY A 375 -28.03 -4.85 9.79
CA GLY A 375 -26.86 -4.80 10.68
C GLY A 375 -27.01 -3.80 11.83
N ALA A 376 -26.48 -4.13 13.02
CA ALA A 376 -26.41 -3.17 14.12
C ALA A 376 -25.37 -2.09 13.80
N GLY A 377 -25.75 -0.82 13.85
CA GLY A 377 -24.85 0.29 13.51
C GLY A 377 -24.85 1.41 14.55
N CYS A 378 -23.67 1.97 14.85
CA CYS A 378 -23.53 3.17 15.69
C CYS A 378 -24.33 4.37 15.11
N GLY A 379 -24.49 4.37 13.77
CA GLY A 379 -25.20 5.35 12.96
C GLY A 379 -26.62 5.65 13.42
N SER A 380 -27.28 4.75 14.13
CA SER A 380 -28.66 4.98 14.57
C SER A 380 -28.78 5.98 15.72
N CYS A 381 -27.67 6.30 16.41
CA CYS A 381 -27.60 7.39 17.38
C CYS A 381 -26.57 8.45 16.97
N HIS A 382 -25.44 8.06 16.34
CA HIS A 382 -24.42 8.99 15.86
C HIS A 382 -23.58 8.41 14.71
N GLY A 383 -23.00 9.26 13.87
CA GLY A 383 -22.06 8.83 12.84
C GLY A 383 -20.83 8.08 13.38
N TYR A 384 -20.29 7.15 12.59
CA TYR A 384 -19.04 6.47 12.93
C TYR A 384 -17.88 6.95 12.04
N ALA A 385 -16.94 7.74 12.54
CA ALA A 385 -17.02 8.65 13.69
C ALA A 385 -17.72 9.97 13.30
N PRO A 386 -18.19 10.77 14.27
CA PRO A 386 -18.81 12.06 13.97
C PRO A 386 -17.84 12.96 13.21
N SER A 387 -18.23 13.42 12.04
CA SER A 387 -17.46 14.30 11.15
C SER A 387 -18.34 15.33 10.45
N GLU A 388 -19.65 15.28 10.66
CA GLU A 388 -20.62 16.18 10.07
C GLU A 388 -21.41 16.89 11.17
N ASN A 389 -21.70 18.16 10.95
CA ASN A 389 -22.53 18.96 11.85
C ASN A 389 -24.02 18.77 11.58
N ALA A 390 -24.46 17.51 11.62
CA ALA A 390 -25.84 17.12 11.35
C ALA A 390 -26.28 16.03 12.35
N PRO A 391 -27.59 15.89 12.62
CA PRO A 391 -28.09 14.83 13.51
C PRO A 391 -27.75 13.43 13.00
N GLY A 392 -27.09 12.64 13.83
CA GLY A 392 -26.61 11.30 13.49
C GLY A 392 -27.71 10.28 13.22
N ASP A 393 -28.85 10.42 13.89
CA ASP A 393 -30.07 9.62 13.66
C ASP A 393 -30.60 9.71 12.23
N THR A 394 -30.25 10.78 11.49
CA THR A 394 -30.67 10.97 10.10
C THR A 394 -29.50 11.09 9.12
N THR A 395 -28.30 11.34 9.61
CA THR A 395 -27.13 11.64 8.79
C THR A 395 -25.94 10.79 9.22
N PRO A 396 -25.47 9.85 8.37
CA PRO A 396 -24.22 9.15 8.62
C PRO A 396 -23.06 10.14 8.82
N GLY A 397 -22.22 9.90 9.82
CA GLY A 397 -21.17 10.87 10.19
C GLY A 397 -21.67 12.03 11.08
N GLY A 398 -22.95 12.09 11.42
CA GLY A 398 -23.52 13.15 12.26
C GLY A 398 -23.16 13.08 13.75
N TYR A 399 -23.48 14.14 14.48
CA TYR A 399 -23.37 14.22 15.93
C TYR A 399 -24.42 13.35 16.64
N ALA A 400 -24.20 13.07 17.92
CA ALA A 400 -25.08 12.16 18.65
C ALA A 400 -26.45 12.74 18.98
N LYS A 401 -27.50 11.99 18.61
CA LYS A 401 -28.90 12.24 18.92
C LYS A 401 -29.65 10.92 19.03
N SER A 402 -30.24 10.65 20.20
CA SER A 402 -31.00 9.44 20.47
C SER A 402 -32.48 9.68 20.18
N THR A 403 -33.08 8.86 19.33
CA THR A 403 -34.52 8.84 19.09
C THR A 403 -35.29 8.15 20.20
N GLN A 404 -34.63 7.32 21.01
CA GLN A 404 -35.23 6.54 22.10
C GLN A 404 -35.48 7.38 23.36
N THR A 405 -34.49 8.17 23.77
CA THR A 405 -34.55 8.99 24.99
C THR A 405 -34.85 10.46 24.70
N GLY A 406 -34.71 10.90 23.44
CA GLY A 406 -34.80 12.30 23.04
C GLY A 406 -33.57 13.13 23.41
N ASN A 407 -32.50 12.50 23.91
CA ASN A 407 -31.25 13.19 24.20
C ASN A 407 -30.57 13.66 22.91
N ASP A 408 -30.09 14.91 22.92
CA ASP A 408 -29.48 15.56 21.75
C ASP A 408 -28.18 16.28 22.16
N TYR A 409 -27.05 15.88 21.57
CA TYR A 409 -25.76 16.49 21.87
C TYR A 409 -25.73 17.98 21.51
N SER A 410 -26.44 18.40 20.47
CA SER A 410 -26.55 19.82 20.09
C SER A 410 -27.17 20.70 21.18
N ALA A 411 -27.98 20.09 22.06
CA ALA A 411 -28.63 20.75 23.18
C ALA A 411 -27.89 20.59 24.53
N SER A 412 -26.75 19.88 24.57
CA SER A 412 -26.06 19.49 25.81
C SER A 412 -25.39 20.64 26.59
N GLY A 413 -25.28 21.84 26.00
CA GLY A 413 -24.54 22.97 26.58
C GLY A 413 -23.01 22.86 26.51
N VAL A 414 -22.48 21.71 26.10
CA VAL A 414 -21.05 21.45 25.83
C VAL A 414 -20.78 21.05 24.38
N PHE A 415 -21.77 21.33 23.50
CA PHE A 415 -21.75 21.02 22.09
C PHE A 415 -20.54 21.60 21.36
N LYS A 416 -20.01 20.83 20.41
CA LYS A 416 -18.90 21.20 19.53
C LYS A 416 -19.28 20.78 18.11
N ASP A 417 -19.04 21.66 17.15
CA ASP A 417 -19.29 21.42 15.74
C ASP A 417 -18.39 20.28 15.23
N GLU A 418 -18.97 19.10 14.99
CA GLU A 418 -18.24 17.89 14.59
C GLU A 418 -17.59 17.98 13.20
N SER A 419 -17.98 18.95 12.36
CA SER A 419 -17.26 19.22 11.11
C SER A 419 -15.90 19.91 11.33
N ALA A 420 -15.68 20.47 12.52
CA ALA A 420 -14.48 21.19 12.90
C ALA A 420 -13.68 20.52 14.05
N THR A 421 -14.13 19.36 14.53
CA THR A 421 -13.40 18.56 15.53
C THR A 421 -12.43 17.58 14.84
N PRO A 422 -11.40 17.11 15.56
CA PRO A 422 -10.47 16.12 15.03
C PRO A 422 -10.99 14.67 15.11
N HIS A 423 -12.29 14.41 15.29
CA HIS A 423 -12.83 13.03 15.36
C HIS A 423 -12.45 12.21 14.12
N ALA A 424 -12.65 12.77 12.93
CA ALA A 424 -12.28 12.13 11.67
C ALA A 424 -10.78 11.80 11.61
N ALA A 425 -9.93 12.69 12.11
CA ALA A 425 -8.48 12.49 12.14
C ALA A 425 -8.06 11.38 13.12
N HIS A 426 -8.88 11.03 14.11
CA HIS A 426 -8.57 9.95 15.06
C HIS A 426 -9.22 8.61 14.70
N ALA A 427 -10.42 8.61 14.12
CA ALA A 427 -11.25 7.40 14.00
C ALA A 427 -11.75 7.06 12.58
N ASN A 428 -11.80 8.01 11.62
CA ASN A 428 -12.33 7.73 10.27
C ASN A 428 -11.31 7.09 9.31
N GLY A 429 -10.03 6.99 9.69
CA GLY A 429 -8.97 6.50 8.80
C GLY A 429 -8.65 7.45 7.65
N GLY A 430 -8.18 6.90 6.52
CA GLY A 430 -7.71 7.70 5.38
C GLY A 430 -6.37 8.38 5.66
N THR A 431 -6.35 9.72 5.64
CA THR A 431 -5.16 10.52 6.02
C THR A 431 -4.99 10.66 7.53
N GLY A 432 -5.99 10.25 8.32
CA GLY A 432 -5.95 10.22 9.78
C GLY A 432 -5.56 8.86 10.37
N TYR A 433 -5.72 8.73 11.68
CA TYR A 433 -5.64 7.48 12.42
C TYR A 433 -6.96 6.70 12.33
N SER A 434 -6.89 5.40 12.64
CA SER A 434 -8.05 4.49 12.71
C SER A 434 -8.20 3.91 14.11
N PHE A 435 -8.09 4.75 15.13
CA PHE A 435 -8.23 4.31 16.51
C PHE A 435 -9.66 3.84 16.77
N GLY A 436 -9.79 2.67 17.40
CA GLY A 436 -11.07 2.24 17.96
C GLY A 436 -11.53 3.20 19.07
N CYS A 437 -12.84 3.39 19.19
CA CYS A 437 -13.47 4.34 20.12
C CYS A 437 -13.04 4.13 21.57
N GLN A 438 -12.80 2.88 21.98
CA GLN A 438 -12.37 2.51 23.33
C GLN A 438 -11.06 3.17 23.76
N ASN A 439 -10.21 3.58 22.80
CA ASN A 439 -8.97 4.30 23.12
C ASN A 439 -9.24 5.68 23.73
N CYS A 440 -10.38 6.29 23.40
CA CYS A 440 -10.77 7.59 23.92
C CYS A 440 -11.94 7.50 24.91
N HIS A 441 -12.88 6.58 24.71
CA HIS A 441 -14.13 6.51 25.49
C HIS A 441 -14.12 5.40 26.57
N GLY A 442 -13.07 4.58 26.65
CA GLY A 442 -13.00 3.45 27.59
C GLY A 442 -13.64 2.17 27.06
N ASP A 443 -13.37 1.05 27.73
CA ASP A 443 -13.81 -0.30 27.32
C ASP A 443 -15.32 -0.56 27.41
N GLY A 444 -16.07 0.22 28.20
CA GLY A 444 -17.54 0.18 28.22
C GLY A 444 -18.20 1.00 27.10
N SER A 445 -17.42 1.68 26.26
CA SER A 445 -17.99 2.45 25.15
C SER A 445 -18.76 1.57 24.16
N GLY A 446 -20.01 1.96 23.85
CA GLY A 446 -20.91 1.20 22.96
C GLY A 446 -21.66 0.03 23.62
N GLN A 447 -21.53 -0.18 24.93
CA GLN A 447 -22.32 -1.17 25.66
C GLN A 447 -23.59 -0.54 26.24
N LEU A 448 -24.75 -1.12 25.92
CA LEU A 448 -26.05 -0.70 26.48
C LEU A 448 -26.06 -0.83 28.00
N GLY A 449 -26.40 0.26 28.71
CA GLY A 449 -26.52 0.30 30.17
C GLY A 449 -25.20 0.57 30.90
N SER A 450 -24.14 0.94 30.17
CA SER A 450 -22.96 1.56 30.79
C SER A 450 -23.27 3.02 31.17
N ALA A 451 -22.33 3.80 31.70
CA ALA A 451 -22.52 5.26 31.82
C ALA A 451 -22.42 5.94 30.43
N ASP A 452 -23.15 5.40 29.45
CA ASP A 452 -22.99 5.57 28.01
C ASP A 452 -23.45 6.95 27.49
N HIS A 453 -23.20 7.16 26.19
CA HIS A 453 -23.56 8.37 25.44
C HIS A 453 -25.02 8.80 25.65
N ASP A 454 -25.92 7.88 25.98
CA ASP A 454 -27.34 8.16 26.19
C ASP A 454 -27.69 8.67 27.61
N ALA A 455 -26.70 9.01 28.43
CA ALA A 455 -26.89 9.78 29.66
C ALA A 455 -27.12 11.29 29.43
N GLY A 456 -27.18 11.74 28.17
CA GLY A 456 -27.48 13.12 27.77
C GLY A 456 -26.27 14.07 27.68
N SER A 457 -25.08 13.63 28.10
CA SER A 457 -23.86 14.47 28.01
C SER A 457 -23.08 14.27 26.72
N PHE A 458 -23.13 13.08 26.10
CA PHE A 458 -22.45 12.70 24.86
C PHE A 458 -20.95 13.05 24.80
N GLN A 459 -20.31 13.24 25.96
CA GLN A 459 -18.94 13.75 26.09
C GLN A 459 -18.12 12.94 27.10
N GLN A 460 -18.48 11.68 27.31
CA GLN A 460 -17.74 10.76 28.18
C GLN A 460 -16.45 10.27 27.50
N VAL A 461 -15.52 11.20 27.29
CA VAL A 461 -14.19 10.99 26.71
C VAL A 461 -13.17 11.02 27.84
N LEU A 462 -12.26 10.07 27.87
CA LEU A 462 -11.27 9.86 28.93
C LEU A 462 -11.91 9.74 30.33
N ASP A 463 -13.17 9.32 30.38
CA ASP A 463 -13.96 9.21 31.60
C ASP A 463 -13.84 7.80 32.19
N LYS A 464 -13.37 7.71 33.43
CA LYS A 464 -13.27 6.44 34.18
C LYS A 464 -14.64 5.88 34.57
N GLY A 465 -15.71 6.67 34.45
CA GLY A 465 -17.08 6.26 34.69
C GLY A 465 -17.65 5.35 33.58
N VAL A 466 -17.12 5.43 32.35
CA VAL A 466 -17.53 4.57 31.22
C VAL A 466 -16.73 3.28 31.17
N GLY A 467 -15.56 3.24 31.81
CA GLY A 467 -14.74 2.05 31.86
C GLY A 467 -13.25 2.33 32.08
N THR A 468 -12.42 1.32 31.84
CA THR A 468 -10.97 1.43 31.93
C THR A 468 -10.39 1.93 30.60
N LEU A 469 -9.51 2.93 30.65
CA LEU A 469 -8.76 3.36 29.47
C LEU A 469 -7.64 2.39 29.12
N PRO A 470 -7.42 2.08 27.82
CA PRO A 470 -6.35 1.19 27.40
C PRO A 470 -4.95 1.64 27.83
N ALA A 471 -4.02 0.67 27.88
CA ALA A 471 -2.61 0.92 28.18
C ALA A 471 -1.97 1.91 27.20
N LEU A 472 -2.41 1.93 25.94
CA LEU A 472 -1.92 2.89 24.95
C LEU A 472 -2.21 4.33 25.39
N THR A 473 -3.45 4.65 25.74
CA THR A 473 -3.88 6.00 26.14
C THR A 473 -3.21 6.47 27.44
N THR A 474 -3.00 5.53 28.37
CA THR A 474 -2.48 5.81 29.72
C THR A 474 -0.96 5.64 29.84
N ASN A 475 -0.27 5.25 28.77
CA ASN A 475 1.14 4.85 28.80
C ASN A 475 1.42 3.77 29.88
N GLY A 476 0.68 2.66 29.80
CA GLY A 476 0.77 1.56 30.78
C GLY A 476 0.34 1.96 32.20
N GLY A 477 -0.54 2.94 32.34
CA GLY A 477 -0.99 3.47 33.63
C GLY A 477 -0.09 4.56 34.24
N ALA A 478 0.99 4.97 33.57
CA ALA A 478 1.88 6.03 34.04
C ALA A 478 1.24 7.43 33.98
N LEU A 479 0.24 7.62 33.11
CA LEU A 479 -0.48 8.87 32.94
C LEU A 479 -1.91 8.75 33.50
N THR A 480 -2.49 9.89 33.89
CA THR A 480 -3.92 10.00 34.20
C THR A 480 -4.57 10.94 33.18
N PRO A 481 -4.97 10.42 32.00
CA PRO A 481 -5.63 11.20 30.97
C PRO A 481 -6.90 11.87 31.50
N ASN A 482 -7.17 13.08 31.02
CA ASN A 482 -8.35 13.84 31.39
C ASN A 482 -8.86 14.69 30.23
N TYR A 483 -10.19 14.73 30.07
CA TYR A 483 -10.89 15.62 29.15
C TYR A 483 -11.74 16.63 29.92
N ALA A 484 -11.36 17.91 29.85
CA ALA A 484 -12.18 18.99 30.40
C ALA A 484 -13.21 19.41 29.34
N THR A 485 -14.47 19.01 29.52
CA THR A 485 -15.55 19.16 28.51
C THR A 485 -15.99 20.61 28.26
N ALA A 486 -15.78 21.50 29.22
CA ALA A 486 -16.20 22.90 29.16
C ALA A 486 -15.43 23.73 28.13
N GLY A 487 -16.07 24.79 27.62
CA GLY A 487 -15.49 25.66 26.60
C GLY A 487 -15.14 24.88 25.33
N ASN A 488 -13.91 25.03 24.84
CA ASN A 488 -13.48 24.37 23.61
C ASN A 488 -13.13 22.87 23.78
N GLY A 489 -13.21 22.32 25.00
CA GLY A 489 -12.79 20.94 25.29
C GLY A 489 -11.27 20.79 25.32
N THR A 490 -10.68 20.40 26.45
CA THR A 490 -9.20 20.25 26.53
C THR A 490 -8.81 18.85 26.97
N CYS A 491 -7.99 18.19 26.15
CA CYS A 491 -7.36 16.91 26.47
C CYS A 491 -6.00 17.16 27.13
N SER A 492 -5.71 16.42 28.20
CA SER A 492 -4.46 16.55 28.95
C SER A 492 -3.98 15.19 29.46
N ALA A 493 -2.68 15.07 29.69
CA ALA A 493 -2.03 13.85 30.17
C ALA A 493 -2.35 12.59 29.32
N VAL A 494 -2.44 12.75 27.99
CA VAL A 494 -2.72 11.66 27.03
C VAL A 494 -1.43 11.22 26.36
N TYR A 495 -1.18 9.92 26.26
CA TYR A 495 0.02 9.38 25.59
C TYR A 495 0.14 9.84 24.12
N CYS A 496 -0.95 9.80 23.35
CA CYS A 496 -0.96 10.19 21.94
C CYS A 496 -0.60 11.66 21.69
N HIS A 497 -0.77 12.52 22.69
CA HIS A 497 -0.35 13.92 22.67
C HIS A 497 0.89 14.11 23.55
N SER A 498 1.91 13.29 23.33
CA SER A 498 3.17 13.33 24.09
C SER A 498 4.38 13.21 23.18
N ASN A 499 5.57 13.31 23.77
CA ASN A 499 6.84 13.01 23.12
C ASN A 499 7.12 11.50 22.93
N GLY A 500 6.09 10.63 22.96
CA GLY A 500 6.21 9.20 22.62
C GLY A 500 6.90 8.34 23.67
N ALA A 501 6.90 8.76 24.95
CA ALA A 501 7.56 8.07 26.05
C ALA A 501 9.03 7.74 25.74
N PRO A 502 9.93 8.74 25.69
CA PRO A 502 11.31 8.55 25.25
C PRO A 502 12.00 7.45 26.04
N ARG A 503 12.85 6.67 25.36
CA ARG A 503 13.68 5.64 25.97
C ARG A 503 14.53 6.23 27.11
N GLY A 504 14.49 5.60 28.28
CA GLY A 504 15.21 6.04 29.48
C GLY A 504 14.79 7.41 30.03
N GLY A 505 13.75 8.04 29.48
CA GLY A 505 13.29 9.38 29.83
C GLY A 505 11.88 9.41 30.41
N THR A 506 11.43 10.62 30.73
CA THR A 506 10.07 10.88 31.23
C THR A 506 9.16 11.32 30.10
N THR A 507 7.99 10.72 29.99
CA THR A 507 6.94 11.14 29.05
C THR A 507 6.50 12.57 29.33
N GLN A 508 6.60 13.44 28.33
CA GLN A 508 6.13 14.83 28.37
C GLN A 508 4.90 14.96 27.49
N THR A 509 3.76 15.28 28.10
CA THR A 509 2.48 15.46 27.40
C THR A 509 2.24 16.92 27.06
N VAL A 510 1.57 17.16 25.94
CA VAL A 510 1.09 18.46 25.49
C VAL A 510 -0.43 18.49 25.66
N SER A 511 -0.95 19.54 26.30
CA SER A 511 -2.39 19.76 26.36
C SER A 511 -2.88 20.31 25.02
N VAL A 512 -3.97 19.76 24.52
CA VAL A 512 -4.56 20.14 23.23
C VAL A 512 -6.05 20.41 23.37
N THR A 513 -6.57 21.28 22.49
CA THR A 513 -7.98 21.65 22.45
C THR A 513 -8.72 20.84 21.40
N TRP A 514 -10.01 20.55 21.61
CA TRP A 514 -10.83 19.74 20.71
C TRP A 514 -11.53 20.58 19.63
N ALA A 515 -12.26 21.62 20.04
CA ALA A 515 -13.06 22.42 19.12
C ALA A 515 -12.18 23.24 18.16
N GLY A 516 -12.51 23.19 16.86
CA GLY A 516 -11.85 23.98 15.82
C GLY A 516 -10.42 23.57 15.50
N GLN A 517 -10.03 22.33 15.83
CA GLN A 517 -8.68 21.80 15.62
C GLN A 517 -8.61 20.71 14.54
N ALA A 518 -9.67 20.53 13.74
CA ALA A 518 -9.61 19.65 12.57
C ALA A 518 -8.42 20.02 11.67
N GLY A 519 -7.53 19.05 11.41
CA GLY A 519 -6.39 19.22 10.51
C GLY A 519 -5.27 20.14 11.00
N SER A 520 -5.22 20.53 12.29
CA SER A 520 -4.21 21.48 12.78
C SER A 520 -2.82 20.89 13.07
N ILE A 521 -2.69 19.57 13.05
CA ILE A 521 -1.42 18.86 13.32
C ILE A 521 -1.07 17.95 12.14
N ILE A 522 -1.89 16.94 11.88
CA ILE A 522 -1.60 15.91 10.87
C ILE A 522 -1.67 16.51 9.47
N GLY A 523 -0.62 16.28 8.68
CA GLY A 523 -0.46 16.83 7.33
C GLY A 523 0.02 18.27 7.28
N GLN A 524 0.38 18.87 8.42
CA GLN A 524 0.90 20.24 8.48
C GLN A 524 2.44 20.27 8.39
N PRO A 525 3.03 21.36 7.84
CA PRO A 525 4.48 21.56 7.89
C PRO A 525 4.99 21.55 9.34
N GLY A 526 5.89 20.61 9.66
CA GLY A 526 6.46 20.50 11.00
C GLY A 526 5.61 19.72 12.00
N GLU A 527 4.71 18.84 11.55
CA GLU A 527 3.83 18.05 12.42
C GLU A 527 4.57 17.30 13.55
N CYS A 528 5.77 16.80 13.31
CA CYS A 528 6.60 16.11 14.32
C CYS A 528 7.03 17.06 15.46
N GLN A 529 7.31 18.33 15.13
CA GLN A 529 7.80 19.35 16.08
C GLN A 529 6.78 19.67 17.17
N GLN A 530 5.49 19.51 16.85
CA GLN A 530 4.39 19.78 17.78
C GLN A 530 4.52 18.93 19.05
N CYS A 531 4.98 17.68 18.89
CA CYS A 531 5.05 16.70 19.97
C CYS A 531 6.48 16.43 20.44
N HIS A 532 7.39 16.00 19.56
CA HIS A 532 8.72 15.55 19.97
C HIS A 532 9.89 16.29 19.32
N GLY A 533 9.70 17.08 18.25
CA GLY A 533 10.78 17.82 17.59
C GLY A 533 11.06 17.32 16.18
N ASN A 534 11.76 18.13 15.38
CA ASN A 534 12.14 17.85 13.98
C ASN A 534 13.64 18.05 13.69
N ASP A 535 14.40 18.61 14.63
CA ASP A 535 15.82 18.88 14.50
C ASP A 535 16.55 18.82 15.85
N SER A 536 17.87 19.00 15.84
CA SER A 536 18.69 18.94 17.05
C SER A 536 18.34 19.99 18.10
N ALA A 537 17.84 21.16 17.70
CA ALA A 537 17.47 22.25 18.60
C ALA A 537 16.13 21.98 19.29
N THR A 538 15.12 21.57 18.53
CA THR A 538 13.76 21.33 18.99
C THR A 538 13.65 20.02 19.77
N MET A 539 14.32 18.95 19.33
CA MET A 539 14.29 17.64 20.01
C MET A 539 14.81 17.72 21.45
N GLY A 540 15.87 18.51 21.70
CA GLY A 540 16.43 18.70 23.04
C GLY A 540 15.43 19.36 24.01
N THR A 541 14.67 20.34 23.54
CA THR A 541 13.64 21.02 24.36
C THR A 541 12.41 20.16 24.66
N LYS A 542 12.25 19.04 23.94
CA LYS A 542 11.11 18.11 24.06
C LYS A 542 11.46 16.82 24.81
N GLY A 543 12.60 16.81 25.52
CA GLY A 543 12.98 15.71 26.39
C GLY A 543 13.50 14.46 25.68
N ASN A 544 14.02 14.60 24.46
CA ASN A 544 14.68 13.50 23.74
C ASN A 544 16.12 13.28 24.21
N THR A 545 16.66 12.11 23.92
CA THR A 545 18.05 11.72 24.23
C THR A 545 19.06 12.63 23.52
N ALA A 546 20.16 12.98 24.18
CA ALA A 546 21.25 13.75 23.57
C ALA A 546 21.86 13.06 22.31
N THR A 547 21.73 11.73 22.20
CA THR A 547 22.15 10.93 21.04
C THR A 547 21.47 11.33 19.74
N HIS A 548 20.23 11.83 19.78
CA HIS A 548 19.54 12.36 18.60
C HIS A 548 20.27 13.58 18.04
N SER A 549 20.72 14.51 18.89
CA SER A 549 21.42 15.72 18.47
C SER A 549 22.70 15.42 17.69
N ALA A 550 23.40 14.33 18.02
CA ALA A 550 24.60 13.90 17.30
C ALA A 550 24.27 13.48 15.84
N HIS A 551 23.20 12.73 15.64
CA HIS A 551 22.80 12.22 14.31
C HIS A 551 22.08 13.26 13.46
N LEU A 552 21.20 14.07 14.05
CA LEU A 552 20.43 15.09 13.35
C LEU A 552 21.28 16.26 12.81
N SER A 553 22.55 16.34 13.23
CA SER A 553 23.52 17.24 12.61
C SER A 553 23.88 16.86 11.16
N ARG A 554 23.59 15.61 10.75
CA ARG A 554 23.96 15.06 9.43
C ARG A 554 22.83 14.32 8.72
N PHE A 555 21.86 13.75 9.44
CA PHE A 555 20.84 12.88 8.87
C PHE A 555 19.42 13.34 9.23
N SER A 556 18.46 13.00 8.38
CA SER A 556 17.03 13.22 8.61
C SER A 556 16.37 11.99 9.24
N CYS A 557 15.17 12.16 9.82
CA CYS A 557 14.47 11.10 10.56
C CYS A 557 14.21 9.85 9.71
N ASN A 558 13.91 10.01 8.42
CA ASN A 558 13.58 8.91 7.51
C ASN A 558 14.74 7.94 7.26
N VAL A 559 15.98 8.31 7.61
CA VAL A 559 17.13 7.40 7.52
C VAL A 559 17.03 6.26 8.53
N CYS A 560 16.44 6.52 9.71
CA CYS A 560 16.31 5.54 10.81
C CYS A 560 14.86 5.14 11.09
N HIS A 561 13.89 5.98 10.74
CA HIS A 561 12.47 5.76 11.01
C HIS A 561 11.67 5.70 9.71
N ARG A 562 12.17 5.00 8.70
CA ARG A 562 11.59 5.03 7.34
C ARG A 562 10.09 4.69 7.30
N ASP A 563 9.66 3.76 8.13
CA ASP A 563 8.26 3.31 8.17
C ASP A 563 7.33 4.30 8.91
N THR A 564 7.90 5.29 9.60
CA THR A 564 7.15 6.32 10.36
C THR A 564 7.35 7.73 9.79
N ALA A 565 8.51 8.05 9.26
CA ALA A 565 8.90 9.38 8.79
C ALA A 565 9.30 9.34 7.31
N ALA A 566 8.65 10.18 6.49
CA ALA A 566 9.07 10.44 5.12
C ALA A 566 10.20 11.49 5.06
N SER A 567 10.28 12.36 6.07
CA SER A 567 11.31 13.40 6.21
C SER A 567 11.43 13.85 7.66
N ALA A 568 12.21 14.90 7.93
CA ALA A 568 12.28 15.54 9.25
C ALA A 568 10.94 16.15 9.70
N THR A 569 10.02 16.44 8.76
CA THR A 569 8.81 17.23 9.04
C THR A 569 7.52 16.56 8.57
N ALA A 570 7.58 15.33 8.07
CA ALA A 570 6.43 14.64 7.51
C ALA A 570 6.45 13.13 7.83
N LEU A 571 5.29 12.61 8.17
CA LEU A 571 5.03 11.18 8.38
C LEU A 571 5.09 10.40 7.06
N ALA A 572 5.51 9.15 7.16
CA ALA A 572 5.45 8.20 6.06
C ALA A 572 3.99 7.83 5.74
N ALA A 573 3.72 7.49 4.47
CA ALA A 573 2.40 7.00 4.07
C ALA A 573 2.04 5.73 4.85
N GLY A 574 0.86 5.73 5.48
CA GLY A 574 0.40 4.61 6.32
C GLY A 574 0.94 4.60 7.76
N ALA A 575 1.79 5.56 8.14
CA ALA A 575 2.31 5.63 9.52
C ALA A 575 1.19 5.85 10.57
N THR A 576 0.12 6.55 10.19
CA THR A 576 -1.06 6.82 11.05
C THR A 576 -1.92 5.59 11.32
N THR A 577 -1.86 4.55 10.48
CA THR A 577 -2.53 3.27 10.72
C THR A 577 -1.57 2.17 11.17
N GLY A 578 -0.29 2.52 11.34
CA GLY A 578 0.81 1.61 11.66
C GLY A 578 1.56 1.98 12.94
N ALA A 579 2.86 2.20 12.83
CA ALA A 579 3.79 2.16 13.96
C ALA A 579 3.95 3.48 14.75
N HIS A 580 3.40 4.62 14.30
CA HIS A 580 3.75 5.92 14.89
C HIS A 580 3.34 6.08 16.36
N VAL A 581 2.11 5.70 16.71
CA VAL A 581 1.54 5.87 18.06
C VAL A 581 1.01 4.54 18.58
N ASN A 582 1.87 3.51 18.57
CA ASN A 582 1.53 2.15 19.03
C ASN A 582 2.12 1.78 20.41
N GLY A 583 2.92 2.67 21.00
CA GLY A 583 3.59 2.43 22.29
C GLY A 583 4.93 1.69 22.19
N ALA A 584 5.29 1.21 20.99
CA ALA A 584 6.56 0.56 20.72
C ALA A 584 7.64 1.59 20.32
N LYS A 585 8.90 1.22 20.51
CA LYS A 585 10.07 2.04 20.17
C LYS A 585 10.80 1.34 19.05
N ASP A 586 10.21 1.37 17.86
CA ASP A 586 10.73 0.66 16.70
C ASP A 586 11.60 1.59 15.85
N VAL A 587 12.67 1.03 15.29
CA VAL A 587 13.58 1.72 14.37
C VAL A 587 13.72 0.83 13.15
N VAL A 588 13.39 1.39 11.99
CA VAL A 588 13.49 0.72 10.70
C VAL A 588 14.32 1.61 9.79
N PHE A 589 15.56 1.18 9.57
CA PHE A 589 16.52 1.90 8.75
C PHE A 589 16.12 1.88 7.28
N ASP A 590 16.44 2.97 6.58
CA ASP A 590 16.41 3.01 5.13
C ASP A 590 17.63 2.29 4.54
N ASP A 591 17.49 0.98 4.31
CA ASP A 591 18.53 0.12 3.74
C ASP A 591 18.99 0.54 2.33
N THR A 592 18.20 1.37 1.65
CA THR A 592 18.53 1.94 0.33
C THR A 592 19.17 3.32 0.41
N TYR A 593 19.29 3.91 1.60
CA TYR A 593 19.88 5.23 1.78
C TYR A 593 21.30 5.28 1.20
N ASN A 594 21.52 6.20 0.25
CA ASN A 594 22.78 6.33 -0.44
C ASN A 594 23.80 7.09 0.43
N LEU A 595 24.87 6.41 0.82
CA LEU A 595 25.98 6.98 1.58
C LEU A 595 27.05 7.62 0.68
N GLY A 596 26.97 7.41 -0.63
CA GLY A 596 27.89 7.92 -1.65
C GLY A 596 28.51 6.79 -2.47
N ALA A 597 29.36 5.99 -1.84
CA ALA A 597 30.05 4.83 -2.43
C ALA A 597 29.34 3.50 -2.14
N ALA A 598 28.42 3.46 -1.18
CA ALA A 598 27.55 2.32 -0.90
C ALA A 598 26.17 2.78 -0.42
N THR A 599 25.30 1.81 -0.13
CA THR A 599 24.05 2.04 0.59
C THR A 599 24.22 1.71 2.08
N LEU A 600 23.32 2.22 2.91
CA LEU A 600 23.28 1.91 4.35
C LEU A 600 23.17 0.40 4.62
N GLY A 601 22.50 -0.34 3.73
CA GLY A 601 22.32 -1.77 3.82
C GLY A 601 21.41 -2.18 4.97
N THR A 602 21.27 -3.48 5.20
CA THR A 602 20.42 -4.00 6.28
C THR A 602 21.01 -3.66 7.64
N GLY A 603 20.32 -2.79 8.38
CA GLY A 603 20.63 -2.48 9.78
C GLY A 603 19.76 -3.29 10.74
N THR A 604 20.21 -3.41 11.99
CA THR A 604 19.41 -3.99 13.08
C THR A 604 19.30 -3.01 14.23
N TYR A 605 18.13 -2.99 14.88
CA TYR A 605 17.89 -2.27 16.13
C TYR A 605 17.20 -3.21 17.12
N THR A 606 17.74 -3.32 18.32
CA THR A 606 17.14 -4.12 19.39
C THR A 606 16.51 -3.17 20.40
N SER A 607 15.19 -3.10 20.41
CA SER A 607 14.41 -2.10 21.14
C SER A 607 14.49 -2.17 22.66
N ALA A 608 14.82 -3.32 23.25
CA ALA A 608 14.92 -3.51 24.71
C ALA A 608 16.25 -3.03 25.34
N PRO A 609 17.43 -3.29 24.73
CA PRO A 609 18.68 -2.65 25.13
C PRO A 609 18.93 -1.31 24.44
N GLY A 610 18.22 -0.99 23.34
CA GLY A 610 18.46 0.25 22.59
C GLY A 610 19.71 0.19 21.70
N THR A 611 20.22 -1.00 21.39
CA THR A 611 21.44 -1.18 20.59
C THR A 611 21.15 -1.23 19.10
N CYS A 612 22.00 -0.61 18.28
CA CYS A 612 21.90 -0.67 16.82
C CYS A 612 23.18 -1.24 16.19
N ALA A 613 23.05 -1.88 15.03
CA ALA A 613 24.17 -2.30 14.20
C ALA A 613 23.84 -2.01 12.74
N VAL A 614 24.54 -1.03 12.15
CA VAL A 614 24.30 -0.53 10.79
C VAL A 614 25.63 -0.07 10.19
N TYR A 615 25.70 0.14 8.87
CA TYR A 615 26.94 0.51 8.20
C TYR A 615 27.64 1.74 8.79
N CYS A 616 26.89 2.77 9.23
CA CYS A 616 27.46 3.95 9.89
C CYS A 616 28.24 3.63 11.18
N HIS A 617 27.95 2.48 11.82
CA HIS A 617 28.67 1.96 12.98
C HIS A 617 29.58 0.79 12.61
N SER A 618 30.12 0.78 11.39
CA SER A 618 31.02 -0.27 10.93
C SER A 618 32.48 0.17 10.93
N ASN A 619 33.38 -0.80 10.82
CA ASN A 619 34.79 -0.57 10.52
C ASN A 619 35.08 -0.35 9.01
N GLY A 620 34.04 -0.10 8.19
CA GLY A 620 34.15 0.01 6.74
C GLY A 620 34.41 -1.31 5.99
N LYS A 621 34.64 -2.43 6.71
CA LYS A 621 34.89 -3.78 6.13
C LYS A 621 33.73 -4.75 6.41
N GLY A 622 32.56 -4.23 6.79
CA GLY A 622 31.37 -5.02 7.08
C GLY A 622 31.32 -5.63 8.48
N THR A 623 32.20 -5.25 9.40
CA THR A 623 32.05 -5.56 10.83
C THR A 623 31.44 -4.35 11.54
N ASN A 624 30.24 -4.54 12.10
CA ASN A 624 29.52 -3.49 12.80
C ASN A 624 29.81 -3.55 14.30
N ALA A 625 30.11 -2.40 14.90
CA ALA A 625 29.93 -2.18 16.32
C ALA A 625 28.43 -2.18 16.66
N THR A 626 28.14 -2.43 17.94
CA THR A 626 26.78 -2.45 18.47
C THR A 626 26.60 -1.36 19.54
N PRO A 627 26.73 -0.06 19.19
CA PRO A 627 26.54 1.00 20.16
C PRO A 627 25.11 0.96 20.74
N ASP A 628 25.03 1.36 22.00
CA ASP A 628 23.81 1.51 22.78
C ASP A 628 23.40 2.99 22.77
N TRP A 629 22.16 3.24 22.34
CA TRP A 629 21.60 4.58 22.20
C TRP A 629 21.56 5.36 23.52
N ASP A 630 21.51 4.66 24.65
CA ASP A 630 21.43 5.24 26.00
C ASP A 630 22.82 5.44 26.62
N VAL A 631 23.89 4.90 26.01
CA VAL A 631 25.26 4.94 26.53
C VAL A 631 26.18 5.68 25.55
N ALA A 632 26.36 6.98 25.76
CA ALA A 632 27.15 7.84 24.88
C ALA A 632 28.56 7.31 24.54
N GLY A 633 29.23 6.65 25.49
CA GLY A 633 30.58 6.10 25.28
C GLY A 633 30.64 4.90 24.32
N SER A 634 29.51 4.23 24.05
CA SER A 634 29.47 3.04 23.19
C SER A 634 29.67 3.36 21.70
N GLY A 635 29.43 4.61 21.29
CA GLY A 635 29.65 5.11 19.93
C GLY A 635 30.85 6.05 19.79
N ALA A 636 31.77 6.05 20.77
CA ALA A 636 32.96 6.91 20.73
C ALA A 636 33.97 6.45 19.66
N CYS A 637 34.90 7.33 19.28
CA CYS A 637 36.06 6.92 18.46
C CYS A 637 36.80 5.76 19.15
N GLY A 638 37.27 4.80 18.36
CA GLY A 638 37.89 3.58 18.89
C GLY A 638 36.92 2.40 19.07
N THR A 639 35.59 2.60 18.98
CA THR A 639 34.63 1.49 19.12
C THR A 639 34.32 0.76 17.81
N CYS A 640 34.38 1.46 16.67
CA CYS A 640 34.18 0.87 15.34
C CYS A 640 35.49 0.27 14.79
N HIS A 641 36.54 1.08 14.77
CA HIS A 641 37.90 0.68 14.41
C HIS A 641 38.88 1.29 15.40
N GLN A 642 40.07 0.69 15.53
CA GLN A 642 41.12 1.23 16.38
C GLN A 642 41.57 2.61 15.89
N VAL A 643 41.73 3.52 16.85
CA VAL A 643 42.31 4.87 16.71
C VAL A 643 43.48 5.06 17.69
N ASN A 644 43.63 4.19 18.70
CA ASN A 644 44.76 4.13 19.62
C ASN A 644 45.31 2.70 19.76
N ALA A 645 46.57 2.60 20.20
CA ALA A 645 47.26 1.33 20.43
C ALA A 645 46.73 0.53 21.63
N SER A 646 45.94 1.15 22.52
CA SER A 646 45.40 0.51 23.73
C SER A 646 44.12 1.22 24.19
N GLY A 647 43.17 0.46 24.75
CA GLY A 647 41.92 0.99 25.31
C GLY A 647 40.72 1.00 24.36
N ASP A 648 40.96 0.76 23.07
CA ASP A 648 39.92 0.68 22.04
C ASP A 648 39.30 -0.72 21.95
N THR A 649 38.02 -0.79 21.59
CA THR A 649 37.28 -2.05 21.40
C THR A 649 37.01 -2.37 19.93
N GLY A 650 37.31 -1.45 19.03
CA GLY A 650 37.07 -1.56 17.60
C GLY A 650 38.03 -2.51 16.89
N ALA A 651 37.70 -2.83 15.65
CA ALA A 651 38.53 -3.71 14.82
C ALA A 651 39.92 -3.11 14.60
N ALA A 652 40.96 -3.93 14.72
CA ALA A 652 42.32 -3.51 14.44
C ALA A 652 42.47 -3.07 12.97
N LEU A 653 43.14 -1.93 12.75
CA LEU A 653 43.52 -1.55 11.40
C LEU A 653 44.68 -2.44 10.95
N SER A 654 44.64 -2.87 9.70
CA SER A 654 45.60 -3.81 9.11
C SER A 654 46.65 -3.11 8.25
N GLY A 655 47.71 -3.85 7.91
CA GLY A 655 48.76 -3.40 7.01
C GLY A 655 49.62 -2.31 7.64
N ALA A 656 49.93 -1.27 6.87
CA ALA A 656 50.81 -0.19 7.28
C ALA A 656 50.32 0.60 8.51
N HIS A 657 49.02 0.66 8.80
CA HIS A 657 48.51 1.36 10.00
C HIS A 657 49.13 0.83 11.30
N ALA A 658 49.33 -0.50 11.40
CA ALA A 658 49.95 -1.12 12.57
C ALA A 658 51.33 -0.53 12.86
N LYS A 659 52.12 -0.22 11.81
CA LYS A 659 53.46 0.34 11.94
C LYS A 659 53.51 1.85 12.06
N HIS A 660 52.61 2.56 11.38
CA HIS A 660 52.66 4.03 11.32
C HIS A 660 51.90 4.70 12.45
N VAL A 661 50.81 4.09 12.94
CA VAL A 661 49.90 4.70 13.92
C VAL A 661 50.04 4.05 15.29
N PHE A 662 50.10 2.71 15.35
CA PHE A 662 49.95 1.99 16.63
C PHE A 662 51.25 1.45 17.23
N ASP A 663 52.29 1.25 16.43
CA ASP A 663 53.57 0.78 16.93
C ASP A 663 54.21 1.86 17.79
N ALA A 664 54.40 1.57 19.09
CA ALA A 664 55.11 2.46 20.00
C ALA A 664 56.56 2.72 19.55
N ALA A 665 57.10 1.85 18.68
CA ALA A 665 58.40 1.96 18.06
C ALA A 665 58.40 2.62 16.67
N GLY A 666 57.21 2.93 16.13
CA GLY A 666 57.04 3.56 14.83
C GLY A 666 56.99 5.08 14.88
N PRO A 667 56.72 5.75 13.76
CA PRO A 667 56.64 7.22 13.69
C PRO A 667 55.43 7.84 14.41
N GLN A 668 54.45 7.03 14.85
CA GLN A 668 53.24 7.46 15.58
C GLN A 668 52.51 8.64 14.92
N LEU A 669 52.22 8.50 13.62
CA LEU A 669 51.54 9.51 12.83
C LEU A 669 50.08 9.67 13.25
N ASN A 670 49.57 10.89 13.15
CA ASN A 670 48.14 11.19 13.27
C ASN A 670 47.42 10.75 11.99
N CYS A 671 46.12 10.49 12.07
CA CYS A 671 45.31 10.15 10.90
C CYS A 671 45.34 11.29 9.86
N SER A 672 45.37 12.54 10.32
CA SER A 672 45.40 13.72 9.46
C SER A 672 46.70 13.88 8.66
N ASP A 673 47.79 13.25 9.08
CA ASP A 673 49.06 13.29 8.34
C ASP A 673 48.93 12.59 6.97
N CYS A 674 48.01 11.61 6.85
CA CYS A 674 47.75 10.90 5.60
C CYS A 674 46.38 11.25 4.97
N HIS A 675 45.35 11.45 5.79
CA HIS A 675 43.96 11.63 5.33
C HIS A 675 43.50 13.10 5.31
N GLY A 676 44.35 14.03 5.77
CA GLY A 676 44.06 15.46 5.78
C GLY A 676 43.22 15.94 6.98
N ALA A 677 42.83 17.22 6.94
CA ALA A 677 42.16 17.88 8.06
C ALA A 677 40.84 17.21 8.46
N GLY A 678 40.65 16.99 9.77
CA GLY A 678 39.44 16.39 10.34
C GLY A 678 39.42 14.86 10.36
N ALA A 679 40.48 14.19 9.89
CA ALA A 679 40.59 12.73 9.97
C ALA A 679 40.74 12.24 11.42
N ASP A 680 41.49 12.96 12.27
CA ASP A 680 41.70 12.60 13.68
C ASP A 680 40.41 12.64 14.51
N THR A 681 39.41 13.38 14.05
CA THR A 681 38.12 13.56 14.71
C THR A 681 36.98 12.89 13.94
N GLY A 682 37.28 12.15 12.86
CA GLY A 682 36.27 11.51 11.99
C GLY A 682 35.32 12.51 11.32
N SER A 683 35.68 13.79 11.25
CA SER A 683 34.83 14.86 10.70
C SER A 683 35.13 15.20 9.25
N HIS A 684 36.14 14.57 8.64
CA HIS A 684 36.46 14.72 7.22
C HIS A 684 35.38 14.11 6.31
N SER A 685 35.33 14.59 5.06
CA SER A 685 34.45 14.00 4.04
C SER A 685 34.89 12.57 3.73
N GLY A 686 33.94 11.68 3.50
CA GLY A 686 34.21 10.29 3.12
C GLY A 686 34.31 9.27 4.27
N HIS A 687 34.32 9.69 5.54
CA HIS A 687 34.51 8.78 6.68
C HIS A 687 33.50 7.62 6.75
N ILE A 688 32.22 7.89 6.43
CA ILE A 688 31.11 6.92 6.50
C ILE A 688 30.34 6.81 5.17
N ASN A 689 31.01 7.02 4.03
CA ASN A 689 30.37 7.11 2.72
C ASN A 689 30.13 5.76 2.02
N GLY A 690 30.50 4.63 2.63
CA GLY A 690 30.43 3.32 1.96
C GLY A 690 31.73 2.84 1.33
N GLY A 691 32.76 3.67 1.31
CA GLY A 691 34.06 3.37 0.73
C GLY A 691 35.19 3.41 1.77
N ILE A 692 36.30 2.76 1.43
CA ILE A 692 37.57 2.96 2.12
C ILE A 692 38.47 3.71 1.14
N ASP A 693 38.60 5.01 1.36
CA ASP A 693 39.46 5.85 0.53
C ASP A 693 40.93 5.66 0.95
N ALA A 694 41.77 5.27 -0.01
CA ALA A 694 43.21 5.29 0.19
C ALA A 694 43.69 6.76 0.24
N PRO A 695 44.68 7.08 1.10
CA PRO A 695 45.28 8.41 1.07
C PRO A 695 45.90 8.67 -0.30
N ALA A 696 45.91 9.93 -0.74
CA ALA A 696 46.54 10.30 -1.99
C ALA A 696 48.04 10.00 -1.94
N GLN A 697 48.62 9.51 -3.03
CA GLN A 697 50.06 9.17 -3.12
C GLN A 697 50.97 10.34 -2.70
N THR A 698 50.53 11.57 -2.90
CA THR A 698 51.25 12.77 -2.45
C THR A 698 51.50 12.79 -0.94
N ALA A 699 50.64 12.16 -0.13
CA ALA A 699 50.84 12.02 1.31
C ALA A 699 51.96 11.03 1.65
N CYS A 700 52.17 10.00 0.83
CA CYS A 700 53.31 9.10 1.01
C CYS A 700 54.62 9.79 0.60
N ASN A 701 54.59 10.59 -0.47
CA ASN A 701 55.77 11.27 -1.02
C ASN A 701 56.33 12.38 -0.11
N THR A 702 55.58 12.86 0.87
CA THR A 702 56.12 13.79 1.88
C THR A 702 57.05 13.08 2.87
N CYS A 703 56.90 11.76 3.03
CA CYS A 703 57.65 10.98 3.99
C CYS A 703 58.64 9.99 3.36
N HIS A 704 58.28 9.40 2.23
CA HIS A 704 59.13 8.46 1.51
C HIS A 704 59.80 9.16 0.33
N GLY A 705 61.07 8.87 0.10
CA GLY A 705 61.79 9.42 -1.04
C GLY A 705 61.48 8.75 -2.38
N ALA A 706 60.57 7.79 -2.44
CA ALA A 706 60.21 7.14 -3.71
C ALA A 706 59.29 8.02 -4.57
N ASN A 707 59.52 8.02 -5.89
CA ASN A 707 58.58 8.55 -6.88
C ASN A 707 57.67 7.42 -7.38
N SER A 708 56.42 7.74 -7.75
CA SER A 708 55.49 6.74 -8.29
C SER A 708 56.09 6.05 -9.53
N GLY A 709 56.10 4.72 -9.53
CA GLY A 709 56.75 3.89 -10.56
C GLY A 709 58.26 3.72 -10.45
N GLY A 710 58.89 4.11 -9.34
CA GLY A 710 60.31 3.87 -9.08
C GLY A 710 60.66 2.38 -8.95
N THR A 711 61.94 2.04 -9.13
CA THR A 711 62.47 0.66 -9.01
C THR A 711 63.77 0.65 -8.19
N GLY A 712 64.09 -0.46 -7.53
CA GLY A 712 65.30 -0.55 -6.70
C GLY A 712 65.13 0.12 -5.34
N TYR A 713 66.10 0.91 -4.89
CA TYR A 713 66.04 1.61 -3.60
C TYR A 713 65.02 2.75 -3.58
N ASP A 714 64.71 3.33 -4.75
CA ASP A 714 63.65 4.32 -4.91
C ASP A 714 62.29 3.68 -5.25
N ALA A 715 62.13 2.37 -4.99
CA ALA A 715 60.88 1.67 -5.26
C ALA A 715 59.72 2.23 -4.43
N GLU A 716 58.56 2.34 -5.07
CA GLU A 716 57.33 2.83 -4.44
C GLU A 716 56.88 1.91 -3.30
N PRO A 717 56.74 2.42 -2.05
CA PRO A 717 56.21 1.64 -0.95
C PRO A 717 54.79 1.16 -1.22
N VAL A 718 54.52 -0.10 -0.94
CA VAL A 718 53.22 -0.74 -1.11
C VAL A 718 52.52 -0.79 0.25
N TRP A 719 51.44 -0.04 0.39
CA TRP A 719 50.70 0.11 1.66
C TRP A 719 50.27 -1.23 2.31
N THR A 720 49.99 -2.24 1.48
CA THR A 720 49.52 -3.56 1.91
C THR A 720 50.66 -4.56 2.17
N ASP A 721 51.91 -4.24 1.84
CA ASP A 721 53.06 -5.13 2.00
C ASP A 721 54.11 -4.51 2.92
N ALA A 722 54.23 -5.04 4.13
CA ALA A 722 55.21 -4.56 5.10
C ALA A 722 56.67 -4.75 4.64
N ASN A 723 56.93 -5.59 3.63
CA ASN A 723 58.27 -5.82 3.10
C ASN A 723 58.66 -4.83 1.98
N SER A 724 57.74 -3.96 1.56
CA SER A 724 58.05 -2.95 0.53
C SER A 724 58.97 -1.83 1.04
N VAL A 725 59.23 -1.77 2.35
CA VAL A 725 60.11 -0.79 2.98
C VAL A 725 61.25 -1.53 3.67
N SER A 726 62.47 -1.10 3.39
CA SER A 726 63.73 -1.56 3.96
C SER A 726 64.57 -0.38 4.45
N CYS A 727 65.69 -0.64 5.12
CA CYS A 727 66.64 0.41 5.51
C CYS A 727 67.08 1.21 4.27
N GLU A 728 67.30 0.50 3.17
CA GLU A 728 67.79 1.01 1.92
C GLU A 728 66.79 1.97 1.26
N THR A 729 65.50 1.69 1.34
CA THR A 729 64.45 2.57 0.78
C THR A 729 64.27 3.90 1.52
N CYS A 730 64.91 4.06 2.68
CA CYS A 730 64.90 5.30 3.46
C CYS A 730 66.23 6.05 3.38
N HIS A 731 67.34 5.31 3.35
CA HIS A 731 68.69 5.85 3.50
C HIS A 731 69.50 5.92 2.20
N LEU A 732 69.08 5.25 1.13
CA LEU A 732 69.75 5.30 -0.18
C LEU A 732 68.86 6.02 -1.21
N GLY A 733 69.46 6.50 -2.29
CA GLY A 733 68.75 7.13 -3.41
C GLY A 733 68.16 8.48 -2.99
N LEU A 734 66.86 8.65 -3.16
CA LEU A 734 66.13 9.81 -2.62
C LEU A 734 65.72 9.52 -1.17
N GLN A 735 66.18 10.35 -0.22
CA GLN A 735 66.03 10.07 1.21
C GLN A 735 64.60 10.31 1.72
N ALA A 736 64.16 9.47 2.66
CA ALA A 736 62.90 9.65 3.39
C ALA A 736 62.93 10.89 4.32
N VAL A 737 61.78 11.54 4.53
CA VAL A 737 61.61 12.70 5.41
C VAL A 737 60.47 12.45 6.40
N VAL A 738 60.77 11.92 7.58
CA VAL A 738 59.74 11.60 8.59
C VAL A 738 59.69 12.71 9.64
N ASN A 739 58.49 13.26 9.91
CA ASN A 739 58.28 14.35 10.87
C ASN A 739 59.23 15.55 10.62
N GLY A 740 59.48 15.88 9.35
CA GLY A 740 60.35 16.99 8.93
C GLY A 740 61.85 16.72 9.05
N LYS A 741 62.27 15.49 9.34
CA LYS A 741 63.68 15.10 9.45
C LYS A 741 64.08 14.18 8.31
N THR A 742 65.07 14.61 7.53
CA THR A 742 65.63 13.82 6.43
C THR A 742 66.50 12.69 6.99
N ALA A 743 66.28 11.48 6.48
CA ALA A 743 67.11 10.32 6.79
C ALA A 743 68.57 10.58 6.38
N PRO A 744 69.58 10.20 7.18
CA PRO A 744 70.97 10.28 6.76
C PRO A 744 71.21 9.46 5.49
N ALA A 745 71.76 10.09 4.45
CA ALA A 745 72.16 9.41 3.23
C ALA A 745 73.24 8.35 3.55
N LYS A 746 73.17 7.18 2.91
CA LYS A 746 74.10 6.07 3.10
C LYS A 746 74.47 5.40 1.76
N ASP A 747 74.37 6.14 0.66
CA ASP A 747 74.56 5.66 -0.72
C ASP A 747 75.89 4.91 -0.92
N ALA A 748 76.92 5.35 -0.20
CA ALA A 748 78.23 4.73 -0.27
C ALA A 748 78.25 3.30 0.29
N PHE A 749 77.27 2.88 1.12
CA PHE A 749 77.30 1.58 1.80
C PHE A 749 77.33 0.42 0.82
N VAL A 750 76.51 0.53 -0.23
CA VAL A 750 76.40 -0.46 -1.31
C VAL A 750 77.47 -0.26 -2.40
N ALA A 751 78.03 0.94 -2.52
CA ALA A 751 79.04 1.24 -3.54
C ALA A 751 80.47 0.90 -3.07
N SER A 752 80.88 1.42 -1.91
CA SER A 752 82.25 1.36 -1.36
C SER A 752 82.34 0.89 0.09
N GLY A 753 81.23 0.81 0.82
CA GLY A 753 81.17 0.37 2.23
C GLY A 753 81.00 -1.14 2.42
N HIS A 754 80.69 -1.56 3.65
CA HIS A 754 80.58 -2.98 4.04
C HIS A 754 79.42 -3.75 3.36
N GLY A 755 78.49 -3.05 2.70
CA GLY A 755 77.44 -3.64 1.88
C GLY A 755 77.86 -3.89 0.41
N SER A 756 79.05 -3.44 -0.01
CA SER A 756 79.51 -3.54 -1.40
C SER A 756 80.01 -4.95 -1.75
N VAL A 757 79.31 -5.61 -2.67
CA VAL A 757 79.74 -6.88 -3.29
C VAL A 757 80.91 -6.72 -4.25
N ALA A 758 81.19 -5.49 -4.70
CA ALA A 758 82.25 -5.18 -5.66
C ALA A 758 83.60 -4.93 -4.97
N SER A 759 83.59 -4.36 -3.76
CA SER A 759 84.80 -3.99 -3.02
C SER A 759 85.32 -5.11 -2.12
N PHE A 760 84.45 -6.05 -1.73
CA PHE A 760 84.79 -7.17 -0.85
C PHE A 760 84.43 -8.49 -1.54
N ASN A 761 85.44 -9.27 -1.90
CA ASN A 761 85.30 -10.54 -2.61
C ASN A 761 84.35 -11.51 -1.88
N THR A 762 83.09 -11.54 -2.34
CA THR A 762 82.01 -12.56 -2.24
C THR A 762 81.70 -13.30 -0.93
N ALA A 763 82.38 -13.06 0.19
CA ALA A 763 82.12 -13.87 1.39
C ALA A 763 80.91 -13.39 2.22
N HIS A 764 80.76 -12.09 2.52
CA HIS A 764 79.69 -11.58 3.41
C HIS A 764 79.40 -10.09 3.14
N PRO A 765 78.53 -9.70 2.19
CA PRO A 765 77.96 -8.35 2.24
C PRO A 765 77.12 -8.25 3.52
N GLU A 766 77.57 -7.43 4.47
CA GLU A 766 76.84 -7.28 5.73
C GLU A 766 75.54 -6.51 5.47
N SER A 767 74.45 -6.94 6.09
CA SER A 767 73.20 -6.16 6.07
C SER A 767 73.27 -5.06 7.12
N CYS A 768 72.44 -4.02 7.00
CA CYS A 768 72.34 -2.98 8.02
C CYS A 768 72.10 -3.56 9.43
N ALA A 769 71.31 -4.63 9.51
CA ALA A 769 70.97 -5.32 10.76
C ALA A 769 72.14 -6.09 11.40
N ALA A 770 73.25 -6.32 10.68
CA ALA A 770 74.45 -6.91 11.26
C ALA A 770 75.14 -5.94 12.24
N CYS A 771 75.09 -4.65 11.95
CA CYS A 771 75.70 -3.61 12.76
C CYS A 771 74.69 -2.86 13.64
N HIS A 772 73.48 -2.66 13.14
CA HIS A 772 72.47 -1.84 13.77
C HIS A 772 71.43 -2.68 14.52
N ASP A 773 71.08 -2.22 15.73
CA ASP A 773 69.97 -2.73 16.52
C ASP A 773 68.66 -2.37 15.81
N THR A 774 68.00 -3.39 15.27
CA THR A 774 66.69 -3.26 14.64
C THR A 774 65.53 -3.55 15.62
N SER A 775 65.82 -3.75 16.91
CA SER A 775 64.78 -3.92 17.91
C SER A 775 63.97 -2.63 18.06
N GLY A 776 62.65 -2.78 18.04
CA GLY A 776 61.73 -1.64 17.95
C GLY A 776 61.86 -0.68 19.15
N GLY A 777 61.90 0.62 18.86
CA GLY A 777 61.68 1.68 19.86
C GLY A 777 62.63 2.87 19.75
N LYS A 778 63.68 2.74 18.94
CA LYS A 778 64.81 3.67 19.00
C LYS A 778 65.02 4.42 17.68
N HIS A 779 64.78 3.81 16.51
CA HIS A 779 65.16 4.39 15.21
C HIS A 779 64.40 5.68 14.81
N PHE A 780 63.19 5.92 15.33
CA PHE A 780 62.34 7.07 14.98
C PHE A 780 62.17 8.12 16.10
N ASP A 781 63.02 8.09 17.14
CA ASP A 781 62.94 9.01 18.29
C ASP A 781 63.21 10.50 17.95
N GLY A 782 63.64 10.76 16.72
CA GLY A 782 63.89 12.10 16.20
C GLY A 782 65.25 12.69 16.59
N ILE A 783 66.21 11.92 17.09
CA ILE A 783 67.58 12.40 17.30
C ILE A 783 68.40 12.07 16.05
N THR A 784 68.73 13.08 15.25
CA THR A 784 69.56 12.89 14.05
C THR A 784 70.93 12.34 14.44
N GLY A 785 71.28 11.16 13.90
CA GLY A 785 72.61 10.58 14.04
C GLY A 785 72.82 9.65 15.24
N ASP A 786 71.76 9.12 15.86
CA ASP A 786 71.89 7.99 16.80
C ASP A 786 72.25 6.70 16.02
N PRO A 787 73.46 6.12 16.21
CA PRO A 787 73.89 4.98 15.43
C PRO A 787 73.24 3.65 15.87
N GLN A 788 72.61 3.56 17.05
CA GLN A 788 71.92 2.36 17.56
C GLN A 788 72.58 1.05 17.15
N LEU A 789 73.75 0.78 17.69
CA LEU A 789 74.48 -0.44 17.37
C LEU A 789 73.96 -1.63 18.19
N THR A 790 74.08 -2.83 17.64
CA THR A 790 73.64 -4.07 18.29
C THR A 790 74.20 -4.19 19.71
N GLY A 791 73.35 -4.60 20.66
CA GLY A 791 73.71 -4.74 22.07
C GLY A 791 73.92 -3.42 22.84
N GLY A 792 73.50 -2.28 22.28
CA GLY A 792 73.69 -0.97 22.91
C GLY A 792 75.14 -0.47 22.87
N ALA A 793 75.92 -0.96 21.90
CA ALA A 793 77.31 -0.61 21.75
C ALA A 793 77.50 0.84 21.30
N THR A 794 78.65 1.43 21.65
CA THR A 794 79.10 2.71 21.09
C THR A 794 79.98 2.45 19.86
N ALA A 795 79.91 3.33 18.86
CA ALA A 795 80.70 3.25 17.63
C ALA A 795 82.21 3.47 17.89
N GLY A 796 82.90 2.43 18.35
CA GLY A 796 84.32 2.45 18.65
C GLY A 796 84.98 1.09 18.45
N ASP A 797 86.28 1.01 18.73
CA ASP A 797 87.12 -0.16 18.45
C ASP A 797 86.57 -1.48 18.99
N ALA A 798 85.97 -1.46 20.18
CA ALA A 798 85.37 -2.65 20.79
C ALA A 798 84.24 -3.23 19.93
N PHE A 799 83.46 -2.38 19.27
CA PHE A 799 82.41 -2.82 18.36
C PHE A 799 83.01 -3.37 17.06
N CYS A 800 83.97 -2.68 16.43
CA CYS A 800 84.63 -3.16 15.21
C CYS A 800 85.34 -4.52 15.43
N GLN A 801 85.89 -4.75 16.61
CA GLN A 801 86.57 -6.00 16.98
C GLN A 801 85.64 -7.20 17.14
N THR A 802 84.31 -7.00 17.18
CA THR A 802 83.35 -8.12 17.15
C THR A 802 83.44 -8.93 15.85
N CYS A 803 83.79 -8.27 14.74
CA CYS A 803 83.98 -8.91 13.43
C CYS A 803 85.45 -8.89 12.98
N HIS A 804 86.23 -7.87 13.36
CA HIS A 804 87.62 -7.71 12.94
C HIS A 804 88.60 -8.05 14.07
N THR A 805 89.01 -9.32 14.14
CA THR A 805 89.87 -9.85 15.21
C THR A 805 91.31 -9.30 15.22
N THR A 806 91.73 -8.60 14.16
CA THR A 806 93.09 -8.06 14.00
C THR A 806 93.06 -6.57 13.67
N LYS A 807 93.65 -5.72 14.53
CA LYS A 807 93.94 -4.31 14.23
C LYS A 807 95.34 -4.23 13.61
N THR A 808 95.40 -4.05 12.30
CA THR A 808 96.68 -3.85 11.62
C THR A 808 97.15 -2.42 11.84
N VAL A 809 98.30 -2.24 12.47
CA VAL A 809 98.94 -0.91 12.57
C VAL A 809 99.30 -0.41 11.17
N HIS A 810 99.06 0.88 10.90
CA HIS A 810 99.59 1.52 9.69
C HIS A 810 101.13 1.44 9.73
N TYR A 811 101.72 1.19 8.56
CA TYR A 811 103.12 0.82 8.36
C TYR A 811 104.14 1.52 9.26
N ALA A 812 105.16 0.77 9.68
CA ALA A 812 106.31 1.28 10.42
C ALA A 812 106.95 2.49 9.72
N ASN A 813 107.00 3.62 10.40
CA ASN A 813 107.80 4.77 9.97
C ASN A 813 109.27 4.31 9.82
N SER A 814 109.79 4.31 8.59
CA SER A 814 111.16 3.91 8.29
C SER A 814 112.23 4.87 8.83
N ALA A 815 111.86 5.91 9.58
CA ALA A 815 112.80 6.84 10.20
C ALA A 815 113.43 6.32 11.50
N ASN A 816 112.83 5.37 12.23
CA ASN A 816 113.41 4.79 13.45
C ASN A 816 113.07 3.30 13.60
N ALA A 817 114.09 2.44 13.66
CA ALA A 817 113.92 1.01 13.93
C ALA A 817 113.33 0.80 15.34
N GLY A 818 112.12 0.24 15.41
CA GLY A 818 111.43 -0.09 16.67
C GLY A 818 110.38 0.92 17.15
N GLY A 819 110.00 1.92 16.35
CA GLY A 819 108.93 2.86 16.71
C GLY A 819 107.54 2.20 16.68
N THR A 820 106.89 2.10 17.83
CA THR A 820 105.45 1.84 17.91
C THR A 820 104.70 3.16 17.69
N SER A 821 104.01 3.29 16.56
CA SER A 821 102.98 4.32 16.41
C SER A 821 101.82 3.96 17.35
N THR A 822 101.57 4.82 18.34
CA THR A 822 100.36 4.73 19.19
C THR A 822 99.19 5.49 18.56
N ASP A 823 99.35 5.96 17.33
CA ASP A 823 98.42 6.81 16.57
C ASP A 823 97.16 6.03 16.12
N ALA A 824 96.99 4.83 16.68
CA ALA A 824 95.82 3.98 16.66
C ALA A 824 94.63 4.63 17.40
N ASN A 825 94.35 5.89 17.09
CA ASN A 825 93.06 6.51 17.32
C ASN A 825 91.99 5.61 16.69
N SER A 826 90.83 5.55 17.35
CA SER A 826 89.71 4.65 17.05
C SER A 826 89.52 4.38 15.56
N CYS A 827 89.18 3.14 15.16
CA CYS A 827 88.84 2.73 13.80
C CYS A 827 87.87 3.73 13.15
N ALA A 828 86.90 4.24 13.92
CA ALA A 828 85.91 5.22 13.48
C ALA A 828 86.47 6.63 13.18
N TYR A 829 87.73 6.91 13.54
CA TYR A 829 88.41 8.18 13.23
C TYR A 829 88.90 8.23 11.78
N CYS A 830 89.31 7.08 11.23
CA CYS A 830 89.89 6.98 9.90
C CYS A 830 89.03 6.17 8.91
N HIS A 831 88.12 5.33 9.42
CA HIS A 831 87.27 4.48 8.59
C HIS A 831 85.80 4.79 8.85
N GLU A 832 85.07 5.03 7.77
CA GLU A 832 83.62 5.16 7.79
C GLU A 832 83.04 3.84 7.22
N PRO A 833 82.30 3.05 8.02
CA PRO A 833 81.88 1.70 7.63
C PRO A 833 80.83 1.68 6.49
N HIS A 834 80.12 2.79 6.28
CA HIS A 834 79.24 3.01 5.14
C HIS A 834 79.99 3.51 3.91
N GLY A 835 81.28 3.80 3.96
CA GLY A 835 82.06 4.22 2.80
C GLY A 835 81.90 5.70 2.43
N GLU A 836 81.21 6.50 3.26
CA GLU A 836 81.10 7.96 3.08
C GLU A 836 82.39 8.64 3.56
N GLY A 837 83.38 8.71 2.68
CA GLY A 837 84.43 9.72 2.73
C GLY A 837 85.18 9.91 4.06
N VAL A 838 86.13 9.01 4.32
CA VAL A 838 87.51 9.47 4.54
C VAL A 838 88.23 9.11 3.25
N GLY A 839 88.17 10.04 2.30
CA GLY A 839 88.31 9.79 0.88
C GLY A 839 89.62 9.14 0.44
N ALA A 840 89.60 8.62 -0.78
CA ALA A 840 90.80 8.44 -1.59
C ALA A 840 91.66 9.73 -1.50
N GLY A 841 92.72 9.70 -0.69
CA GLY A 841 93.67 10.82 -0.55
C GLY A 841 93.98 11.30 0.87
N PHE A 842 93.36 10.78 1.94
CA PHE A 842 93.74 11.15 3.31
C PHE A 842 94.79 10.20 3.88
N ASP A 843 96.06 10.60 3.79
CA ASP A 843 97.13 10.01 4.59
C ASP A 843 97.11 10.66 5.98
N ALA A 844 96.98 9.85 7.04
CA ALA A 844 97.04 10.29 8.43
C ALA A 844 98.36 11.02 8.78
N MET A 845 99.36 10.96 7.90
CA MET A 845 100.69 11.53 8.09
C MET A 845 100.80 13.06 7.90
N VAL A 846 99.75 13.81 7.53
CA VAL A 846 99.87 15.25 7.18
C VAL A 846 99.18 16.23 8.15
N LEU A 847 98.51 15.77 9.21
CA LEU A 847 97.92 16.69 10.19
C LEU A 847 98.93 17.07 11.29
N SER A 848 99.29 18.35 11.35
CA SER A 848 100.26 18.88 12.34
C SER A 848 99.72 19.01 13.77
N SER A 849 98.44 18.69 13.99
CA SER A 849 97.86 18.48 15.32
C SER A 849 96.55 17.71 15.24
N VAL A 850 96.39 16.70 16.10
CA VAL A 850 95.11 16.00 16.35
C VAL A 850 94.47 16.66 17.57
N GLY A 851 93.29 17.26 17.40
CA GLY A 851 92.54 17.86 18.52
C GLY A 851 92.11 16.80 19.55
N PRO A 852 91.77 17.20 20.79
CA PRO A 852 91.39 16.24 21.82
C PRO A 852 90.13 15.46 21.41
N ALA A 853 90.12 14.18 21.76
CA ALA A 853 89.09 13.20 21.39
C ALA A 853 87.68 13.75 21.70
N GLY A 854 86.83 13.83 20.67
CA GLY A 854 85.41 14.09 20.85
C GLY A 854 84.70 14.88 19.75
N ASN A 855 85.40 15.59 18.87
CA ASN A 855 84.73 16.40 17.83
C ASN A 855 84.95 15.82 16.43
N LYS A 856 83.86 15.40 15.77
CA LYS A 856 83.84 15.24 14.30
C LYS A 856 84.36 16.54 13.68
N ALA A 857 85.25 16.45 12.70
CA ALA A 857 85.66 17.61 11.91
C ALA A 857 84.42 18.28 11.29
N PRO A 858 84.34 19.62 11.22
CA PRO A 858 83.17 20.30 10.68
C PRO A 858 83.01 19.96 9.19
N THR A 859 81.79 19.61 8.81
CA THR A 859 81.33 19.45 7.43
C THR A 859 81.43 20.79 6.70
N THR A 860 82.11 20.81 5.55
CA THR A 860 81.88 21.85 4.52
C THR A 860 80.68 21.49 3.68
#